data_AF-A0A537EYT5-F1
#
_entry.id   AF-A0A537EYT5-F1
#
_cell.length_a   1.000
_cell.length_b   1.000
_cell.length_c   1.000
_cell.angle_alpha   90.00
_cell.angle_beta   90.00
_cell.angle_gamma   90.00
#
_symmetry.space_group_name_H-M   'P 1'
#
loop_
_entity.id
_entity.type
_entity.pdbx_description
1 polymer ?
#
loop_
_entity_poly.entity_id
_entity_poly.type
_entity_poly.pdbx_seq_one_letter_code
_entity_poly.pdbx_strand_id
1 'polypeptide(L)'
;MDFENGDAVVGRVITRLLVLWLQHGFPASSALDLVKPLEERPTLVFVRLARTITRHNRAVFVLWLLSLVVSVPAILQVQSVIVYSETAFNSKGSESSLAQDIVGRQFSINQGSSVVIVISSGDVRGNGIRYFTLTLNKTLQQDSTLSNLSNVTSIFDIYYRLLLGYTSVIHSQLYQLKNATSLAVFIEFGIPSIYATTWASIVNTGPDNVSRAQVSMFNSQANASIGAVVAGQVPLPFQPIALAYQNMFYRSWNMTFPASFYSKGQLLSQPNPDSPHFRAQNVTKGHPGLPSQPPFYNITLPFIASLPLDNQTRSLFLGTARFFNLYPICAICNNWNSLSAFRTYIVSTTAQLAKATSAQTALIGQIYDLGSGASLTDFRGFAARALAAYNIGDPSTDAYPVQPSRSVYSQFVSSDNNTMLVILDFKSSGTDPRNSIQQVRGDIGATKQSTGLSPGVYVTGAPAFNYDIESETVADVERIDPITILLIIIIIGLFFSSLTAPLVPVSAIGLSVGISFGLVYLIGSLFTGIHFLVLTLLPVAMFGAGSDYCIFLVSRYAEERRNGREKEEAVEHAVTWAGESIATSGATVVIAFGSLAIASFGMLRSIGIAVMLGISIALLVSLTLVPAALSLFGDRLFWPRGVGLNRRKRTVSESYYQRAAKFTIRHSKLIILVALAISLPATSTILTSHTSHDFISQIPSQLDSKAGYDVKIYGITHPAGEAIPYSSFDQLSRAEQQAMIQTMKPFVGADGKSGMVWAVLATEPYSDVAIQTLGRIRENVRSMQAQNSLLRSSTMMVGGATASVADLVSASGQDYVNLTSLVLMGVFIALLLALGSVFTPLRLIFTILLSVSWAMAGVLIFSETFMGSELIWILPIMLLVIMVGLGLDYDIFLVTRIREYVVSGAREEDAIERAVEHTGGIITASGLVTAGAFGTMTLSRIPMLQQLGLGIFIVVLLDASLIRIYLVPAIMTQMKRLNWWAPGRLRRVPVRPEDRLIPGIPLKTKLAISLETLVLLALVGAGYLDYTTNLWVQSHLNQLTQTALETINAFGALILLSVSFLAAFFLLLDELVASNTPARPVSSPSTTVEGPSSKAQVSNPTTGQNESHTSRYVITKDS
;
A
#
# COMPACT_ATOMS: atom_id res chain seq x y z
N MET A 1 12.62 28.25 11.67
CA MET A 1 13.59 27.52 12.52
C MET A 1 13.35 26.06 12.23
N ASP A 2 13.91 25.66 11.09
CA ASP A 2 13.42 24.56 10.29
C ASP A 2 14.29 23.33 10.53
N PHE A 3 13.66 22.27 11.04
CA PHE A 3 14.25 20.94 11.20
C PHE A 3 14.15 20.18 9.87
N GLU A 4 14.91 20.63 8.88
CA GLU A 4 14.85 20.11 7.49
C GLU A 4 15.90 19.03 7.16
N ASN A 5 16.60 18.47 8.15
CA ASN A 5 17.71 17.52 7.90
C ASN A 5 17.78 16.34 8.89
N GLY A 6 16.64 15.69 9.16
CA GLY A 6 16.55 14.54 10.07
C GLY A 6 17.39 13.32 9.64
N ASP A 7 17.44 13.01 8.34
CA ASP A 7 18.16 11.82 7.84
C ASP A 7 19.68 11.95 7.97
N ALA A 8 20.21 13.17 7.80
CA ALA A 8 21.62 13.46 8.04
C ALA A 8 21.97 13.55 9.53
N VAL A 9 20.99 13.76 10.42
CA VAL A 9 21.18 13.79 11.88
C VAL A 9 21.15 12.37 12.44
N VAL A 10 20.28 11.48 11.96
CA VAL A 10 20.32 10.05 12.35
C VAL A 10 21.61 9.41 11.84
N GLY A 11 22.01 9.68 10.60
CA GLY A 11 23.32 9.30 10.08
C GLY A 11 24.46 9.86 10.93
N ARG A 12 24.43 11.15 11.30
CA ARG A 12 25.47 11.78 12.16
C ARG A 12 25.40 11.40 13.62
N VAL A 13 24.26 10.97 14.16
CA VAL A 13 24.09 10.51 15.55
C VAL A 13 24.49 9.06 15.65
N ILE A 14 24.14 8.20 14.68
CA ILE A 14 24.65 6.83 14.58
C ILE A 14 26.15 6.87 14.28
N THR A 15 26.61 7.76 13.40
CA THR A 15 28.04 7.96 13.15
C THR A 15 28.72 8.61 14.34
N ARG A 16 28.09 9.52 15.11
CA ARG A 16 28.64 10.03 16.38
C ARG A 16 28.60 8.99 17.49
N LEU A 17 27.65 8.07 17.51
CA LEU A 17 27.59 6.98 18.48
C LEU A 17 28.60 5.88 18.12
N LEU A 18 28.77 5.57 16.84
CA LEU A 18 29.87 4.75 16.31
C LEU A 18 31.22 5.42 16.52
N VAL A 19 31.31 6.73 16.31
CA VAL A 19 32.52 7.53 16.54
C VAL A 19 32.76 7.73 18.02
N LEU A 20 31.76 7.83 18.90
CA LEU A 20 31.92 7.84 20.36
C LEU A 20 32.28 6.45 20.89
N TRP A 21 31.74 5.39 20.27
CA TRP A 21 32.12 4.00 20.50
C TRP A 21 33.55 3.72 20.02
N LEU A 22 34.01 4.38 18.95
CA LEU A 22 35.39 4.35 18.44
C LEU A 22 36.33 5.35 19.18
N GLN A 23 35.83 6.49 19.69
CA GLN A 23 36.59 7.56 20.37
C GLN A 23 36.77 7.27 21.86
N HIS A 24 35.85 6.56 22.50
CA HIS A 24 36.09 5.92 23.80
C HIS A 24 36.80 4.57 23.66
N GLY A 25 37.64 4.46 22.63
CA GLY A 25 38.47 3.31 22.36
C GLY A 25 39.19 2.82 23.60
N PHE A 26 39.23 1.49 23.69
CA PHE A 26 40.35 0.79 24.30
C PHE A 26 41.67 1.49 23.90
N PRO A 27 42.59 1.74 24.84
CA PRO A 27 43.78 2.54 24.58
C PRO A 27 44.58 1.95 23.40
N ALA A 28 44.90 2.79 22.41
CA ALA A 28 45.51 2.40 21.13
C ALA A 28 46.91 1.75 21.23
N SER A 29 47.50 1.67 22.43
CA SER A 29 48.65 0.79 22.70
C SER A 29 48.29 -0.70 22.71
N SER A 30 47.00 -1.06 22.73
CA SER A 30 46.52 -2.45 22.76
C SER A 30 46.16 -3.03 21.38
N ALA A 31 46.09 -2.22 20.31
CA ALA A 31 45.77 -2.69 18.96
C ALA A 31 46.93 -3.43 18.27
N LEU A 32 48.19 -3.08 18.60
CA LEU A 32 49.38 -3.84 18.17
C LEU A 32 49.72 -5.02 19.11
N ASP A 33 49.13 -5.07 20.31
CA ASP A 33 49.25 -6.21 21.23
C ASP A 33 48.19 -7.30 20.96
N LEU A 34 47.18 -7.01 20.15
CA LEU A 34 46.12 -7.94 19.70
C LEU A 34 46.62 -9.06 18.77
N VAL A 35 47.92 -9.06 18.48
CA VAL A 35 48.57 -10.00 17.57
C VAL A 35 49.55 -10.95 18.31
N LYS A 36 49.62 -10.90 19.65
CA LYS A 36 50.34 -11.90 20.47
C LYS A 36 49.49 -13.18 20.62
N PRO A 37 50.08 -14.35 20.96
CA PRO A 37 49.40 -15.65 20.87
C PRO A 37 48.13 -15.67 21.71
N LEU A 38 46.98 -15.79 21.05
CA LEU A 38 45.63 -15.84 21.62
C LEU A 38 45.25 -17.26 22.08
N GLU A 39 46.19 -18.06 22.58
CA GLU A 39 45.88 -19.41 23.08
C GLU A 39 45.19 -19.40 24.46
N GLU A 40 45.21 -18.28 25.20
CA GLU A 40 44.76 -18.27 26.62
C GLU A 40 43.66 -17.24 27.02
N ARG A 41 43.20 -16.34 26.14
CA ARG A 41 42.43 -15.14 26.58
C ARG A 41 40.89 -15.11 26.43
N PRO A 42 40.21 -15.71 25.42
CA PRO A 42 38.76 -15.55 25.26
C PRO A 42 37.95 -16.26 26.37
N THR A 43 38.45 -17.37 26.91
CA THR A 43 37.81 -18.12 28.01
C THR A 43 37.70 -17.31 29.31
N LEU A 44 38.62 -16.36 29.57
CA LEU A 44 38.63 -15.57 30.81
C LEU A 44 37.42 -14.63 30.97
N VAL A 45 36.87 -14.11 29.87
CA VAL A 45 35.69 -13.21 29.91
C VAL A 45 34.45 -14.00 30.33
N PHE A 46 34.21 -15.14 29.69
CA PHE A 46 33.07 -15.99 30.00
C PHE A 46 33.19 -16.66 31.38
N VAL A 47 34.40 -17.00 31.84
CA VAL A 47 34.65 -17.44 33.21
C VAL A 47 34.27 -16.35 34.24
N ARG A 48 34.67 -15.09 34.00
CA ARG A 48 34.30 -13.97 34.89
C ARG A 48 32.79 -13.73 34.89
N LEU A 49 32.17 -13.76 33.71
CA LEU A 49 30.72 -13.64 33.57
C LEU A 49 30.02 -14.75 34.36
N ALA A 50 30.43 -15.99 34.18
CA ALA A 50 29.88 -17.15 34.85
C ALA A 50 29.96 -17.04 36.37
N ARG A 51 31.14 -16.73 36.93
CA ARG A 51 31.31 -16.54 38.38
C ARG A 51 30.50 -15.38 38.95
N THR A 52 30.34 -14.31 38.17
CA THR A 52 29.54 -13.16 38.61
C THR A 52 28.07 -13.53 38.70
N ILE A 53 27.56 -14.25 37.69
CA ILE A 53 26.17 -14.71 37.64
C ILE A 53 25.89 -15.74 38.73
N THR A 54 26.77 -16.73 38.94
CA THR A 54 26.57 -17.74 40.00
C THR A 54 26.57 -17.09 41.39
N ARG A 55 27.44 -16.10 41.63
CA ARG A 55 27.51 -15.37 42.90
C ARG A 55 26.32 -14.45 43.15
N HIS A 56 25.76 -13.83 42.11
CA HIS A 56 24.68 -12.83 42.22
C HIS A 56 23.38 -13.26 41.50
N ASN A 57 23.11 -14.56 41.42
CA ASN A 57 21.99 -15.14 40.66
C ASN A 57 20.63 -14.50 40.98
N ARG A 58 20.33 -14.24 42.27
CA ARG A 58 19.09 -13.56 42.69
C ARG A 58 19.01 -12.11 42.22
N ALA A 59 20.13 -11.39 42.23
CA ALA A 59 20.17 -9.99 41.79
C ALA A 59 19.97 -9.88 40.27
N VAL A 60 20.55 -10.79 39.48
CA VAL A 60 20.32 -10.88 38.04
C VAL A 60 18.84 -11.13 37.73
N PHE A 61 18.20 -12.04 38.48
CA PHE A 61 16.78 -12.32 38.31
C PHE A 61 15.90 -11.09 38.61
N VAL A 62 16.19 -10.39 39.71
CA VAL A 62 15.49 -9.16 40.10
C VAL A 62 15.70 -8.06 39.07
N LEU A 63 16.92 -7.88 38.54
CA LEU A 63 17.24 -6.86 37.54
C LEU A 63 16.39 -7.00 36.28
N TRP A 64 16.27 -8.21 35.75
CA TRP A 64 15.46 -8.47 34.55
C TRP A 64 13.96 -8.32 34.80
N LEU A 65 13.47 -8.74 35.96
CA LEU A 65 12.09 -8.49 36.38
C LEU A 65 11.80 -6.99 36.50
N LEU A 66 12.71 -6.22 37.08
CA LEU A 66 12.57 -4.77 37.25
C LEU A 66 12.59 -4.08 35.87
N SER A 67 13.46 -4.52 34.96
CA SER A 67 13.49 -4.07 33.56
C SER A 67 12.16 -4.31 32.85
N LEU A 68 11.56 -5.50 33.04
CA LEU A 68 10.23 -5.80 32.51
C LEU A 68 9.17 -4.86 33.09
N VAL A 69 9.13 -4.69 34.42
CA VAL A 69 8.16 -3.81 35.10
C VAL A 69 8.27 -2.36 34.61
N VAL A 70 9.49 -1.86 34.43
CA VAL A 70 9.75 -0.51 33.88
C VAL A 70 9.28 -0.41 32.42
N SER A 71 9.32 -1.50 31.67
CA SER A 71 8.89 -1.54 30.27
C SER A 71 7.37 -1.66 30.08
N VAL A 72 6.61 -2.13 31.09
CA VAL A 72 5.16 -2.37 30.97
C VAL A 72 4.35 -1.19 30.40
N PRO A 73 4.53 0.07 30.85
CA PRO A 73 3.78 1.19 30.30
C PRO A 73 4.03 1.39 28.79
N ALA A 74 5.28 1.19 28.34
CA ALA A 74 5.66 1.28 26.94
C ALA A 74 5.08 0.11 26.12
N ILE A 75 5.09 -1.11 26.68
CA ILE A 75 4.51 -2.30 26.05
C ILE A 75 3.03 -2.09 25.73
N LEU A 76 2.27 -1.56 26.69
CA LEU A 76 0.83 -1.30 26.53
C LEU A 76 0.51 -0.26 25.44
N GLN A 77 1.49 0.57 25.06
CA GLN A 77 1.34 1.59 24.02
C GLN A 77 1.99 1.21 22.69
N VAL A 78 2.57 0.01 22.55
CA VAL A 78 3.32 -0.36 21.35
C VAL A 78 2.47 -0.24 20.07
N GLN A 79 1.17 -0.54 20.14
CA GLN A 79 0.26 -0.43 18.99
C GLN A 79 0.13 1.00 18.45
N SER A 80 0.36 2.03 19.27
CA SER A 80 0.25 3.44 18.85
C SER A 80 1.34 3.89 17.87
N VAL A 81 2.47 3.17 17.82
CA VAL A 81 3.58 3.48 16.89
C VAL A 81 3.60 2.55 15.67
N ILE A 82 2.68 1.58 15.61
CA ILE A 82 2.57 0.64 14.50
C ILE A 82 1.81 1.29 13.35
N VAL A 83 2.41 1.20 12.16
CA VAL A 83 1.85 1.71 10.92
C VAL A 83 1.42 0.53 10.05
N TYR A 84 0.15 0.57 9.63
CA TYR A 84 -0.51 -0.49 8.86
C TYR A 84 -0.66 -0.14 7.37
N SER A 85 -0.07 0.98 6.93
CA SER A 85 -0.04 1.39 5.54
C SER A 85 1.35 1.18 4.94
N GLU A 86 1.40 0.43 3.85
CA GLU A 86 2.61 0.12 3.08
C GLU A 86 3.28 1.39 2.52
N THR A 87 2.46 2.27 1.94
CA THR A 87 2.94 3.52 1.30
C THR A 87 3.57 4.52 2.26
N ALA A 88 3.31 4.40 3.57
CA ALA A 88 3.88 5.27 4.59
C ALA A 88 5.40 5.08 4.77
N PHE A 89 5.95 3.97 4.26
CA PHE A 89 7.37 3.62 4.36
C PHE A 89 8.19 3.98 3.11
N ASN A 90 7.57 4.61 2.12
CA ASN A 90 8.31 5.16 0.98
C ASN A 90 9.35 6.18 1.43
N SER A 91 10.48 6.22 0.71
CA SER A 91 11.53 7.20 1.00
C SER A 91 10.97 8.62 0.92
N LYS A 92 11.24 9.45 1.93
CA LYS A 92 10.80 10.85 1.96
C LYS A 92 11.31 11.65 0.77
N GLY A 93 12.42 11.23 0.16
CA GLY A 93 13.00 11.84 -1.03
C GLY A 93 12.50 11.27 -2.36
N SER A 94 11.58 10.30 -2.37
CA SER A 94 11.04 9.73 -3.61
C SER A 94 10.12 10.72 -4.33
N GLU A 95 10.02 10.60 -5.66
CA GLU A 95 9.21 11.49 -6.48
C GLU A 95 7.73 11.43 -6.05
N SER A 96 7.23 10.24 -5.70
CA SER A 96 5.87 10.03 -5.20
C SER A 96 5.62 10.75 -3.87
N SER A 97 6.57 10.67 -2.94
CA SER A 97 6.43 11.24 -1.59
C SER A 97 6.49 12.78 -1.64
N LEU A 98 7.38 13.33 -2.46
CA LEU A 98 7.47 14.78 -2.69
C LEU A 98 6.22 15.31 -3.41
N ALA A 99 5.73 14.59 -4.42
CA ALA A 99 4.48 14.93 -5.08
C ALA A 99 3.29 14.93 -4.09
N GLN A 100 3.22 13.93 -3.20
CA GLN A 100 2.15 13.81 -2.22
C GLN A 100 2.22 14.91 -1.14
N ASP A 101 3.42 15.31 -0.70
CA ASP A 101 3.62 16.45 0.21
C ASP A 101 3.20 17.78 -0.43
N ILE A 102 3.57 18.01 -1.70
CA ILE A 102 3.10 19.19 -2.46
C ILE A 102 1.58 19.18 -2.57
N VAL A 103 0.98 18.02 -2.90
CA VAL A 103 -0.48 17.89 -3.01
C VAL A 103 -1.16 18.21 -1.67
N GLY A 104 -0.68 17.62 -0.57
CA GLY A 104 -1.25 17.81 0.76
C GLY A 104 -1.12 19.25 1.30
N ARG A 105 -0.07 19.98 0.91
CA ARG A 105 0.12 21.39 1.32
C ARG A 105 -0.66 22.37 0.46
N GLN A 106 -0.72 22.15 -0.84
CA GLN A 106 -1.20 23.15 -1.80
C GLN A 106 -2.65 22.94 -2.25
N PHE A 107 -3.19 21.72 -2.16
CA PHE A 107 -4.49 21.37 -2.70
C PHE A 107 -5.42 20.86 -1.60
N SER A 108 -6.69 21.26 -1.65
CA SER A 108 -7.71 20.86 -0.66
C SER A 108 -8.34 19.49 -0.96
N ILE A 109 -7.69 18.67 -1.78
CA ILE A 109 -8.21 17.36 -2.18
C ILE A 109 -7.77 16.36 -1.12
N ASN A 110 -8.73 15.82 -0.36
CA ASN A 110 -8.49 14.76 0.61
C ASN A 110 -7.91 13.53 -0.10
N GLN A 111 -6.61 13.31 0.03
CA GLN A 111 -5.96 12.09 -0.45
C GLN A 111 -5.82 11.10 0.70
N GLY A 112 -6.46 9.93 0.57
CA GLY A 112 -6.20 8.77 1.42
C GLY A 112 -7.01 8.65 2.71
N SER A 113 -7.92 9.58 3.01
CA SER A 113 -8.80 9.54 4.20
C SER A 113 -10.24 9.13 3.90
N SER A 114 -10.58 8.82 2.64
CA SER A 114 -11.95 8.49 2.27
C SER A 114 -12.22 6.99 2.45
N VAL A 115 -13.31 6.69 3.14
CA VAL A 115 -13.86 5.33 3.24
C VAL A 115 -14.88 5.16 2.13
N VAL A 116 -14.83 4.04 1.42
CA VAL A 116 -15.71 3.77 0.29
C VAL A 116 -16.67 2.65 0.70
N ILE A 117 -17.98 2.91 0.63
CA ILE A 117 -19.00 1.89 0.77
C ILE A 117 -19.47 1.50 -0.63
N VAL A 118 -19.40 0.21 -0.93
CA VAL A 118 -19.88 -0.40 -2.17
C VAL A 118 -21.22 -1.05 -1.89
N ILE A 119 -22.27 -0.62 -2.60
CA ILE A 119 -23.61 -1.23 -2.53
C ILE A 119 -23.86 -1.98 -3.82
N SER A 120 -24.12 -3.28 -3.71
CA SER A 120 -24.45 -4.18 -4.82
C SER A 120 -25.90 -4.67 -4.69
N SER A 121 -26.64 -4.58 -5.79
CA SER A 121 -28.04 -5.01 -5.92
C SER A 121 -28.38 -5.31 -7.38
N GLY A 122 -29.55 -5.91 -7.66
CA GLY A 122 -29.98 -6.15 -9.04
C GLY A 122 -30.33 -4.88 -9.84
N ASP A 123 -30.62 -3.77 -9.16
CA ASP A 123 -30.64 -2.42 -9.75
C ASP A 123 -30.49 -1.38 -8.63
N VAL A 124 -29.35 -0.68 -8.61
CA VAL A 124 -29.04 0.33 -7.57
C VAL A 124 -29.81 1.63 -7.74
N ARG A 125 -30.52 1.82 -8.87
CA ARG A 125 -31.38 2.97 -9.13
C ARG A 125 -32.74 2.86 -8.43
N GLY A 126 -33.10 1.66 -7.97
CA GLY A 126 -34.40 1.36 -7.38
C GLY A 126 -34.68 2.11 -6.07
N ASN A 127 -35.98 2.28 -5.76
CA ASN A 127 -36.44 3.02 -4.57
C ASN A 127 -35.93 2.41 -3.26
N GLY A 128 -35.81 1.09 -3.19
CA GLY A 128 -35.29 0.39 -2.02
C GLY A 128 -33.84 0.80 -1.71
N ILE A 129 -32.97 0.78 -2.71
CA ILE A 129 -31.56 1.17 -2.56
C ILE A 129 -31.42 2.67 -2.28
N ARG A 130 -32.24 3.52 -2.90
CA ARG A 130 -32.31 4.94 -2.54
C ARG A 130 -32.70 5.15 -1.09
N TYR A 131 -33.78 4.51 -0.62
CA TYR A 131 -34.24 4.62 0.76
C TYR A 131 -33.18 4.12 1.75
N PHE A 132 -32.56 2.97 1.44
CA PHE A 132 -31.43 2.43 2.20
C PHE A 132 -30.28 3.44 2.28
N THR A 133 -29.83 4.00 1.16
CA THR A 133 -28.69 4.93 1.09
C THR A 133 -28.97 6.24 1.83
N LEU A 134 -30.17 6.80 1.70
CA LEU A 134 -30.55 8.03 2.41
C LEU A 134 -30.68 7.80 3.92
N THR A 135 -31.19 6.63 4.32
CA THR A 135 -31.23 6.23 5.73
C THR A 135 -29.82 6.05 6.28
N LEU A 136 -28.95 5.34 5.55
CA LEU A 136 -27.54 5.16 5.91
C LEU A 136 -26.82 6.50 6.08
N ASN A 137 -26.99 7.43 5.13
CA ASN A 137 -26.41 8.77 5.21
C ASN A 137 -26.85 9.50 6.48
N LYS A 138 -28.15 9.43 6.82
CA LYS A 138 -28.68 10.02 8.05
C LYS A 138 -28.10 9.34 9.31
N THR A 139 -28.02 8.02 9.35
CA THR A 139 -27.43 7.27 10.47
C THR A 139 -25.98 7.70 10.70
N LEU A 140 -25.16 7.69 9.64
CA LEU A 140 -23.74 8.07 9.71
C LEU A 140 -23.54 9.53 10.14
N GLN A 141 -24.39 10.46 9.70
CA GLN A 141 -24.31 11.87 10.12
C GLN A 141 -24.79 12.11 11.57
N GLN A 142 -25.60 11.21 12.12
CA GLN A 142 -26.14 11.31 13.48
C GLN A 142 -25.29 10.55 14.51
N ASP A 143 -24.40 9.65 14.07
CA ASP A 143 -23.49 8.93 14.95
C ASP A 143 -22.41 9.89 15.50
N SER A 144 -22.49 10.17 16.80
CA SER A 144 -21.53 11.02 17.51
C SER A 144 -20.19 10.34 17.77
N THR A 145 -20.09 9.02 17.56
CA THR A 145 -18.84 8.26 17.70
C THR A 145 -17.92 8.41 16.49
N LEU A 146 -18.48 8.72 15.31
CA LEU A 146 -17.74 9.02 14.08
C LEU A 146 -17.09 10.41 14.15
N SER A 147 -15.93 10.48 14.80
CA SER A 147 -15.12 11.69 14.85
C SER A 147 -14.57 12.07 13.45
N ASN A 148 -14.59 13.35 13.11
CA ASN A 148 -14.00 13.93 11.89
C ASN A 148 -14.62 13.52 10.55
N LEU A 149 -15.78 12.86 10.54
CA LEU A 149 -16.57 12.70 9.33
C LEU A 149 -16.98 14.08 8.79
N SER A 150 -16.61 14.38 7.54
CA SER A 150 -16.83 15.69 6.92
C SER A 150 -18.02 15.70 5.99
N ASN A 151 -18.15 14.67 5.14
CA ASN A 151 -19.19 14.58 4.13
C ASN A 151 -19.44 13.11 3.77
N VAL A 152 -20.69 12.80 3.40
CA VAL A 152 -21.09 11.49 2.87
C VAL A 152 -21.69 11.73 1.49
N THR A 153 -20.97 11.32 0.46
CA THR A 153 -21.29 11.61 -0.93
C THR A 153 -21.81 10.34 -1.61
N SER A 154 -23.01 10.41 -2.18
CA SER A 154 -23.58 9.35 -3.02
C SER A 154 -24.24 9.97 -4.25
N ILE A 155 -24.59 9.14 -5.24
CA ILE A 155 -25.33 9.63 -6.41
C ILE A 155 -26.64 10.32 -6.02
N PHE A 156 -27.33 9.85 -4.97
CA PHE A 156 -28.56 10.46 -4.48
C PHE A 156 -28.34 11.79 -3.77
N ASP A 157 -27.20 11.98 -3.09
CA ASP A 157 -26.81 13.29 -2.54
C ASP A 157 -26.55 14.29 -3.67
N ILE A 158 -25.91 13.85 -4.77
CA ILE A 158 -25.69 14.69 -5.95
C ILE A 158 -27.03 15.08 -6.59
N TYR A 159 -27.96 14.13 -6.77
CA TYR A 159 -29.31 14.45 -7.24
C TYR A 159 -30.01 15.45 -6.33
N TYR A 160 -29.91 15.27 -5.00
CA TYR A 160 -30.49 16.19 -4.03
C TYR A 160 -29.94 17.62 -4.18
N ARG A 161 -28.61 17.77 -4.28
CA ARG A 161 -27.96 19.08 -4.45
C ARG A 161 -28.31 19.73 -5.79
N LEU A 162 -28.38 18.95 -6.86
CA LEU A 162 -28.82 19.42 -8.18
C LEU A 162 -30.27 19.91 -8.15
N LEU A 163 -31.17 19.16 -7.51
CA LEU A 163 -32.56 19.56 -7.32
C LEU A 163 -32.65 20.84 -6.50
N LEU A 164 -31.89 20.96 -5.41
CA LEU A 164 -31.86 22.17 -4.59
C LEU A 164 -31.41 23.40 -5.40
N GLY A 165 -30.32 23.26 -6.16
CA GLY A 165 -29.82 24.32 -7.04
C GLY A 165 -30.82 24.69 -8.14
N TYR A 166 -31.39 23.68 -8.80
CA TYR A 166 -32.41 23.86 -9.84
C TYR A 166 -33.65 24.57 -9.28
N THR A 167 -34.18 24.14 -8.13
CA THR A 167 -35.31 24.77 -7.45
C THR A 167 -35.02 26.24 -7.13
N SER A 168 -33.84 26.54 -6.57
CA SER A 168 -33.49 27.92 -6.22
C SER A 168 -33.42 28.83 -7.45
N VAL A 169 -32.80 28.38 -8.54
CA VAL A 169 -32.65 29.18 -9.76
C VAL A 169 -34.01 29.36 -10.44
N ILE A 170 -34.75 28.28 -10.66
CA ILE A 170 -36.06 28.31 -11.35
C ILE A 170 -37.10 29.09 -10.54
N HIS A 171 -37.12 28.96 -9.21
CA HIS A 171 -38.01 29.75 -8.36
C HIS A 171 -37.78 31.25 -8.56
N SER A 172 -36.51 31.69 -8.51
CA SER A 172 -36.17 33.10 -8.71
C SER A 172 -36.65 33.62 -10.07
N GLN A 173 -36.48 32.83 -11.14
CA GLN A 173 -36.93 33.18 -12.50
C GLN A 173 -38.46 33.22 -12.62
N LEU A 174 -39.16 32.23 -12.05
CA LEU A 174 -40.62 32.16 -12.06
C LEU A 174 -41.26 33.37 -11.40
N TYR A 175 -40.72 33.82 -10.27
CA TYR A 175 -41.28 34.95 -9.54
C TYR A 175 -40.89 36.31 -10.12
N GLN A 176 -39.73 36.42 -10.77
CA GLN A 176 -39.42 37.57 -11.63
C GLN A 176 -40.41 37.67 -12.80
N LEU A 177 -40.63 36.54 -13.51
CA LEU A 177 -41.58 36.47 -14.61
C LEU A 177 -43.02 36.73 -14.15
N LYS A 178 -43.42 36.20 -12.98
CA LYS A 178 -44.72 36.46 -12.36
C LYS A 178 -44.95 37.95 -12.16
N ASN A 179 -44.00 38.64 -11.51
CA ASN A 179 -44.14 40.08 -11.23
C ASN A 179 -44.24 40.90 -12.52
N ALA A 180 -43.43 40.58 -13.53
CA ALA A 180 -43.47 41.23 -14.84
C ALA A 180 -44.80 40.94 -15.58
N THR A 181 -45.28 39.69 -15.54
CA THR A 181 -46.57 39.28 -16.10
C THR A 181 -47.73 39.98 -15.41
N SER A 182 -47.73 40.04 -14.08
CA SER A 182 -48.76 40.74 -13.30
C SER A 182 -48.85 42.22 -13.67
N LEU A 183 -47.70 42.88 -13.88
CA LEU A 183 -47.66 44.25 -14.35
C LEU A 183 -48.22 44.40 -15.77
N ALA A 184 -47.81 43.52 -16.71
CA ALA A 184 -48.32 43.55 -18.09
C ALA A 184 -49.83 43.30 -18.15
N VAL A 185 -50.33 42.29 -17.45
CA VAL A 185 -51.77 41.98 -17.37
C VAL A 185 -52.55 43.14 -16.72
N PHE A 186 -51.99 43.78 -15.69
CA PHE A 186 -52.61 44.95 -15.07
C PHE A 186 -52.75 46.11 -16.04
N ILE A 187 -51.68 46.43 -16.79
CA ILE A 187 -51.71 47.50 -17.80
C ILE A 187 -52.72 47.16 -18.90
N GLU A 188 -52.62 45.96 -19.48
CA GLU A 188 -53.38 45.58 -20.68
C GLU A 188 -54.87 45.34 -20.39
N PHE A 189 -55.21 44.73 -19.26
CA PHE A 189 -56.57 44.27 -18.93
C PHE A 189 -57.11 44.87 -17.64
N GLY A 190 -56.27 45.13 -16.64
CA GLY A 190 -56.66 45.75 -15.37
C GLY A 190 -57.19 47.18 -15.56
N ILE A 191 -56.46 48.02 -16.30
CA ILE A 191 -56.87 49.40 -16.60
C ILE A 191 -58.24 49.45 -17.31
N PRO A 192 -58.46 48.74 -18.45
CA PRO A 192 -59.77 48.65 -19.08
C PRO A 192 -60.88 48.12 -18.18
N SER A 193 -60.58 47.17 -17.30
CA SER A 193 -61.57 46.57 -16.41
C SER A 193 -62.05 47.56 -15.37
N ILE A 194 -61.11 48.23 -14.70
CA ILE A 194 -61.42 49.27 -13.71
C ILE A 194 -62.20 50.39 -14.40
N TYR A 195 -61.76 50.83 -15.59
CA TYR A 195 -62.48 51.83 -16.38
C TYR A 195 -63.93 51.41 -16.64
N ALA A 196 -64.15 50.19 -17.14
CA ALA A 196 -65.48 49.69 -17.49
C ALA A 196 -66.41 49.55 -16.27
N THR A 197 -65.88 49.10 -15.12
CA THR A 197 -66.65 49.00 -13.87
C THR A 197 -67.01 50.38 -13.32
N THR A 198 -66.06 51.31 -13.27
CA THR A 198 -66.32 52.69 -12.85
C THR A 198 -67.31 53.38 -13.78
N TRP A 199 -67.17 53.18 -15.09
CA TRP A 199 -68.10 53.71 -16.09
C TRP A 199 -69.51 53.14 -15.92
N ALA A 200 -69.64 51.83 -15.71
CA ALA A 200 -70.92 51.17 -15.47
C ALA A 200 -71.61 51.72 -14.20
N SER A 201 -70.85 51.97 -13.14
CA SER A 201 -71.35 52.58 -11.90
C SER A 201 -71.89 53.99 -12.15
N ILE A 202 -71.16 54.82 -12.90
CA ILE A 202 -71.59 56.18 -13.27
C ILE A 202 -72.88 56.14 -14.10
N VAL A 203 -72.95 55.29 -15.13
CA VAL A 203 -74.15 55.10 -15.96
C VAL A 203 -75.34 54.59 -15.14
N ASN A 204 -75.10 53.73 -14.14
CA ASN A 204 -76.15 53.22 -13.27
C ASN A 204 -76.78 54.31 -12.38
N THR A 205 -76.05 55.39 -12.08
CA THR A 205 -76.58 56.56 -11.35
C THR A 205 -77.25 57.60 -12.26
N GLY A 206 -77.17 57.42 -13.58
CA GLY A 206 -77.76 58.30 -14.60
C GLY A 206 -79.21 57.99 -14.99
N PRO A 207 -79.81 58.83 -15.85
CA PRO A 207 -81.18 58.67 -16.35
C PRO A 207 -81.34 57.46 -17.28
N ASP A 208 -82.57 56.95 -17.44
CA ASP A 208 -82.84 55.73 -18.21
C ASP A 208 -82.64 55.87 -19.74
N ASN A 209 -82.81 57.08 -20.28
CA ASN A 209 -82.51 57.42 -21.68
C ASN A 209 -81.30 58.34 -21.73
N VAL A 210 -80.22 57.87 -22.35
CA VAL A 210 -78.91 58.54 -22.37
C VAL A 210 -78.59 59.01 -23.79
N SER A 211 -78.38 60.32 -23.96
CA SER A 211 -77.90 60.90 -25.22
C SER A 211 -76.40 60.68 -25.41
N ARG A 212 -75.93 60.74 -26.67
CA ARG A 212 -74.48 60.63 -26.99
C ARG A 212 -73.60 61.65 -26.25
N ALA A 213 -74.10 62.87 -26.02
CA ALA A 213 -73.39 63.88 -25.24
C ALA A 213 -73.21 63.46 -23.77
N GLN A 214 -74.26 62.89 -23.16
CA GLN A 214 -74.20 62.35 -21.80
C GLN A 214 -73.25 61.15 -21.69
N VAL A 215 -73.22 60.25 -22.70
CA VAL A 215 -72.24 59.16 -22.77
C VAL A 215 -70.80 59.69 -22.79
N SER A 216 -70.53 60.74 -23.55
CA SER A 216 -69.19 61.37 -23.58
C SER A 216 -68.82 62.00 -22.23
N MET A 217 -69.79 62.57 -21.50
CA MET A 217 -69.55 63.05 -20.12
C MET A 217 -69.22 61.89 -19.18
N PHE A 218 -69.99 60.80 -19.22
CA PHE A 218 -69.71 59.60 -18.41
C PHE A 218 -68.33 59.00 -18.71
N ASN A 219 -67.92 58.98 -19.99
CA ASN A 219 -66.58 58.56 -20.40
C ASN A 219 -65.49 59.46 -19.78
N SER A 220 -65.66 60.78 -19.83
CA SER A 220 -64.69 61.73 -19.26
C SER A 220 -64.58 61.61 -17.73
N GLN A 221 -65.71 61.44 -17.04
CA GLN A 221 -65.77 61.26 -15.59
C GLN A 221 -65.13 59.93 -15.15
N ALA A 222 -65.39 58.84 -15.88
CA ALA A 222 -64.75 57.56 -15.64
C ALA A 222 -63.22 57.65 -15.82
N ASN A 223 -62.73 58.29 -16.89
CA ASN A 223 -61.30 58.44 -17.14
C ASN A 223 -60.58 59.24 -16.04
N ALA A 224 -61.18 60.35 -15.60
CA ALA A 224 -60.64 61.17 -14.51
C ALA A 224 -60.60 60.40 -13.18
N SER A 225 -61.60 59.57 -12.90
CA SER A 225 -61.74 58.85 -11.64
C SER A 225 -60.71 57.73 -11.46
N ILE A 226 -60.30 57.08 -12.55
CA ILE A 226 -59.39 55.93 -12.47
C ILE A 226 -57.90 56.33 -12.50
N GLY A 227 -57.57 57.55 -12.93
CA GLY A 227 -56.17 57.98 -13.10
C GLY A 227 -55.33 57.86 -11.82
N ALA A 228 -55.89 58.28 -10.68
CA ALA A 228 -55.23 58.14 -9.38
C ALA A 228 -55.09 56.66 -8.93
N VAL A 229 -56.07 55.83 -9.26
CA VAL A 229 -56.07 54.39 -8.93
C VAL A 229 -54.98 53.65 -9.74
N VAL A 230 -54.86 53.96 -11.03
CA VAL A 230 -53.83 53.39 -11.91
C VAL A 230 -52.43 53.83 -11.47
N ALA A 231 -52.24 55.11 -11.16
CA ALA A 231 -50.95 55.61 -10.66
C ALA A 231 -50.55 54.97 -9.32
N GLY A 232 -51.50 54.68 -8.43
CA GLY A 232 -51.24 54.04 -7.14
C GLY A 232 -50.90 52.54 -7.21
N GLN A 233 -51.27 51.84 -8.30
CA GLN A 233 -51.09 50.39 -8.45
C GLN A 233 -49.92 49.99 -9.37
N VAL A 234 -49.32 50.96 -10.07
CA VAL A 234 -48.22 50.74 -11.01
C VAL A 234 -46.91 51.32 -10.45
N PRO A 235 -45.77 50.59 -10.49
CA PRO A 235 -44.48 51.11 -10.08
C PRO A 235 -44.09 52.38 -10.85
N LEU A 236 -43.42 53.33 -10.18
CA LEU A 236 -43.02 54.64 -10.73
C LEU A 236 -42.45 54.60 -12.17
N PRO A 237 -41.55 53.67 -12.55
CA PRO A 237 -40.99 53.64 -13.90
C PRO A 237 -42.02 53.35 -15.02
N PHE A 238 -43.12 52.66 -14.68
CA PHE A 238 -44.13 52.21 -15.64
C PHE A 238 -45.40 53.07 -15.62
N GLN A 239 -45.51 54.03 -14.70
CA GLN A 239 -46.66 54.94 -14.62
C GLN A 239 -46.91 55.73 -15.92
N PRO A 240 -45.88 56.30 -16.61
CA PRO A 240 -46.11 57.01 -17.86
C PRO A 240 -46.71 56.12 -18.95
N ILE A 241 -46.27 54.86 -19.02
CA ILE A 241 -46.76 53.86 -19.97
C ILE A 241 -48.22 53.49 -19.64
N ALA A 242 -48.51 53.24 -18.36
CA ALA A 242 -49.87 52.92 -17.90
C ALA A 242 -50.87 54.06 -18.17
N LEU A 243 -50.48 55.31 -17.92
CA LEU A 243 -51.30 56.50 -18.19
C LEU A 243 -51.48 56.75 -19.69
N ALA A 244 -50.43 56.51 -20.50
CA ALA A 244 -50.54 56.59 -21.96
C ALA A 244 -51.52 55.54 -22.50
N TYR A 245 -51.45 54.31 -21.99
CA TYR A 245 -52.39 53.24 -22.33
C TYR A 245 -53.83 53.58 -21.92
N GLN A 246 -54.02 54.10 -20.71
CA GLN A 246 -55.32 54.56 -20.22
C GLN A 246 -55.95 55.61 -21.15
N ASN A 247 -55.19 56.63 -21.52
CA ASN A 247 -55.68 57.70 -22.40
C ASN A 247 -56.03 57.19 -23.79
N MET A 248 -55.25 56.25 -24.32
CA MET A 248 -55.54 55.60 -25.58
C MET A 248 -56.81 54.73 -25.49
N PHE A 249 -56.98 53.98 -24.40
CA PHE A 249 -58.21 53.22 -24.14
C PHE A 249 -59.44 54.13 -24.06
N TYR A 250 -59.37 55.24 -23.32
CA TYR A 250 -60.44 56.24 -23.23
C TYR A 250 -60.86 56.77 -24.61
N ARG A 251 -59.88 57.15 -25.46
CA ARG A 251 -60.16 57.68 -26.81
C ARG A 251 -60.87 56.64 -27.67
N SER A 252 -60.37 55.41 -27.69
CA SER A 252 -60.95 54.31 -28.47
C SER A 252 -62.32 53.88 -27.93
N TRP A 253 -62.48 53.83 -26.61
CA TRP A 253 -63.75 53.54 -25.95
C TRP A 253 -64.84 54.54 -26.34
N ASN A 254 -64.53 55.84 -26.36
CA ASN A 254 -65.49 56.89 -26.73
C ASN A 254 -66.00 56.73 -28.18
N MET A 255 -65.18 56.19 -29.09
CA MET A 255 -65.55 55.93 -30.48
C MET A 255 -66.50 54.75 -30.67
N THR A 256 -66.66 53.89 -29.67
CA THR A 256 -67.55 52.71 -29.75
C THR A 256 -69.04 53.03 -29.59
N PHE A 257 -69.42 54.31 -29.43
CA PHE A 257 -70.82 54.74 -29.27
C PHE A 257 -71.32 55.55 -30.50
N PRO A 258 -71.79 54.86 -31.57
CA PRO A 258 -72.24 55.53 -32.80
C PRO A 258 -73.69 56.04 -32.76
N ALA A 259 -74.54 55.52 -31.87
CA ALA A 259 -75.97 55.88 -31.82
C ALA A 259 -76.19 57.24 -31.15
N SER A 260 -77.28 57.93 -31.54
CA SER A 260 -77.67 59.22 -30.95
C SER A 260 -78.27 59.07 -29.54
N PHE A 261 -78.94 57.95 -29.26
CA PHE A 261 -79.57 57.63 -27.98
C PHE A 261 -79.34 56.16 -27.60
N TYR A 262 -79.22 55.91 -26.30
CA TYR A 262 -79.08 54.59 -25.70
C TYR A 262 -80.05 54.45 -24.52
N SER A 263 -80.64 53.27 -24.34
CA SER A 263 -81.30 52.95 -23.08
C SER A 263 -80.28 52.45 -22.05
N LYS A 264 -80.51 52.77 -20.78
CA LYS A 264 -79.69 52.27 -19.65
C LYS A 264 -79.62 50.74 -19.63
N GLY A 265 -80.71 50.07 -20.01
CA GLY A 265 -80.74 48.62 -20.21
C GLY A 265 -79.79 48.15 -21.32
N GLN A 266 -79.71 48.85 -22.46
CA GLN A 266 -78.76 48.53 -23.53
C GLN A 266 -77.29 48.71 -23.12
N LEU A 267 -77.00 49.69 -22.24
CA LEU A 267 -75.64 49.98 -21.79
C LEU A 267 -75.15 49.06 -20.66
N LEU A 268 -76.06 48.52 -19.83
CA LEU A 268 -75.70 47.77 -18.61
C LEU A 268 -76.09 46.29 -18.63
N SER A 269 -77.02 45.85 -19.50
CA SER A 269 -77.52 44.47 -19.47
C SER A 269 -76.48 43.43 -19.91
N GLN A 270 -76.38 42.33 -19.16
CA GLN A 270 -75.64 41.14 -19.54
C GLN A 270 -76.62 40.04 -19.96
N PRO A 271 -76.35 39.25 -21.02
CA PRO A 271 -75.12 39.17 -21.81
C PRO A 271 -75.26 39.90 -23.17
N ASN A 272 -75.44 41.22 -23.17
CA ASN A 272 -75.46 41.99 -24.42
C ASN A 272 -74.00 42.24 -24.91
N PRO A 273 -73.68 42.04 -26.21
CA PRO A 273 -72.40 42.50 -26.79
C PRO A 273 -72.11 44.00 -26.55
N ASP A 274 -73.13 44.79 -26.24
CA ASP A 274 -72.99 46.20 -25.88
C ASP A 274 -72.64 46.50 -24.41
N SER A 275 -72.61 45.48 -23.54
CA SER A 275 -72.30 45.62 -22.12
C SER A 275 -70.89 46.16 -21.88
N PRO A 276 -70.61 46.80 -20.73
CA PRO A 276 -69.38 47.55 -20.51
C PRO A 276 -68.13 46.67 -20.60
N HIS A 277 -68.15 45.50 -19.97
CA HIS A 277 -67.03 44.56 -20.03
C HIS A 277 -66.86 43.94 -21.42
N PHE A 278 -67.96 43.73 -22.17
CA PHE A 278 -67.85 43.22 -23.55
C PHE A 278 -67.23 44.23 -24.51
N ARG A 279 -67.66 45.48 -24.38
CA ARG A 279 -67.09 46.62 -25.08
C ARG A 279 -65.62 46.84 -24.72
N ALA A 280 -65.25 46.64 -23.45
CA ALA A 280 -63.88 46.81 -22.98
C ALA A 280 -62.94 45.81 -23.64
N GLN A 281 -63.33 44.53 -23.63
CA GLN A 281 -62.57 43.48 -24.30
C GLN A 281 -62.40 43.79 -25.79
N ASN A 282 -63.47 44.22 -26.46
CA ASN A 282 -63.45 44.54 -27.88
C ASN A 282 -62.50 45.72 -28.20
N VAL A 283 -62.47 46.75 -27.36
CA VAL A 283 -61.50 47.85 -27.49
C VAL A 283 -60.08 47.36 -27.22
N THR A 284 -59.88 46.50 -26.22
CA THR A 284 -58.58 45.98 -25.82
C THR A 284 -57.98 45.02 -26.86
N LYS A 285 -58.73 44.00 -27.31
CA LYS A 285 -58.24 42.90 -28.17
C LYS A 285 -58.93 42.75 -29.51
N GLY A 286 -60.03 43.44 -29.74
CA GLY A 286 -60.87 43.24 -30.92
C GLY A 286 -61.88 42.09 -30.77
N HIS A 287 -62.77 41.97 -31.76
CA HIS A 287 -63.87 41.00 -31.77
C HIS A 287 -63.61 39.78 -32.70
N PRO A 288 -63.59 38.54 -32.20
CA PRO A 288 -63.21 37.36 -33.00
C PRO A 288 -64.07 37.10 -34.26
N GLY A 289 -65.31 37.58 -34.28
CA GLY A 289 -66.27 37.35 -35.39
C GLY A 289 -66.28 38.40 -36.49
N LEU A 290 -65.43 39.43 -36.45
CA LEU A 290 -65.39 40.50 -37.46
C LEU A 290 -64.18 40.32 -38.41
N PRO A 291 -64.39 40.11 -39.72
CA PRO A 291 -63.31 39.90 -40.70
C PRO A 291 -62.47 41.16 -40.96
N SER A 292 -62.99 42.35 -40.67
CA SER A 292 -62.23 43.61 -40.62
C SER A 292 -62.77 44.47 -39.49
N GLN A 293 -61.89 44.98 -38.63
CA GLN A 293 -62.27 45.74 -37.45
C GLN A 293 -61.86 47.21 -37.60
N PRO A 294 -62.67 48.16 -37.08
CA PRO A 294 -62.28 49.56 -37.06
C PRO A 294 -60.99 49.76 -36.26
N PRO A 295 -60.14 50.75 -36.58
CA PRO A 295 -58.82 50.95 -35.96
C PRO A 295 -58.86 51.26 -34.45
N PHE A 296 -60.04 51.56 -33.90
CA PHE A 296 -60.26 51.76 -32.46
C PHE A 296 -60.67 50.47 -31.72
N TYR A 297 -60.84 49.34 -32.43
CA TYR A 297 -60.89 48.00 -31.85
C TYR A 297 -59.48 47.39 -31.88
N ASN A 298 -59.06 46.72 -30.80
CA ASN A 298 -57.72 46.16 -30.60
C ASN A 298 -56.58 47.19 -30.44
N ILE A 299 -56.61 47.95 -29.35
CA ILE A 299 -55.57 48.95 -29.04
C ILE A 299 -54.29 48.33 -28.46
N THR A 300 -54.35 47.11 -27.92
CA THR A 300 -53.24 46.53 -27.14
C THR A 300 -52.02 46.21 -28.02
N LEU A 301 -52.23 45.51 -29.13
CA LEU A 301 -51.14 45.12 -30.03
C LEU A 301 -50.44 46.35 -30.69
N PRO A 302 -51.16 47.34 -31.25
CA PRO A 302 -50.54 48.55 -31.79
C PRO A 302 -49.77 49.35 -30.73
N PHE A 303 -50.29 49.41 -29.50
CA PHE A 303 -49.63 50.11 -28.40
C PHE A 303 -48.30 49.47 -28.03
N ILE A 304 -48.29 48.15 -27.80
CA ILE A 304 -47.05 47.42 -27.46
C ILE A 304 -46.01 47.57 -28.59
N ALA A 305 -46.44 47.57 -29.85
CA ALA A 305 -45.56 47.80 -30.99
C ALA A 305 -44.95 49.21 -31.02
N SER A 306 -45.68 50.23 -30.52
CA SER A 306 -45.24 51.62 -30.48
C SER A 306 -44.27 51.96 -29.32
N LEU A 307 -44.17 51.09 -28.31
CA LEU A 307 -43.32 51.34 -27.15
C LEU A 307 -41.84 51.01 -27.43
N PRO A 308 -40.89 51.82 -26.92
CA PRO A 308 -39.45 51.55 -27.01
C PRO A 308 -39.03 50.52 -25.94
N LEU A 309 -39.61 49.32 -25.99
CA LEU A 309 -39.26 48.20 -25.12
C LEU A 309 -38.12 47.37 -25.72
N ASP A 310 -37.32 46.76 -24.85
CA ASP A 310 -36.41 45.71 -25.26
C ASP A 310 -37.18 44.48 -25.77
N ASN A 311 -36.51 43.62 -26.54
CA ASN A 311 -37.17 42.48 -27.19
C ASN A 311 -37.79 41.49 -26.20
N GLN A 312 -37.21 41.32 -25.00
CA GLN A 312 -37.74 40.39 -23.99
C GLN A 312 -39.03 40.94 -23.39
N THR A 313 -39.03 42.20 -22.93
CA THR A 313 -40.23 42.84 -22.39
C THR A 313 -41.33 42.95 -23.45
N ARG A 314 -40.99 43.28 -24.70
CA ARG A 314 -41.97 43.30 -25.80
C ARG A 314 -42.59 41.92 -26.03
N SER A 315 -41.79 40.86 -26.05
CA SER A 315 -42.30 39.49 -26.24
C SER A 315 -43.21 39.04 -25.10
N LEU A 316 -42.91 39.45 -23.86
CA LEU A 316 -43.74 39.20 -22.69
C LEU A 316 -45.11 39.86 -22.83
N PHE A 317 -45.14 41.18 -23.08
CA PHE A 317 -46.39 41.93 -23.26
C PHE A 317 -47.23 41.38 -24.43
N LEU A 318 -46.60 41.04 -25.56
CA LEU A 318 -47.30 40.39 -26.67
C LEU A 318 -47.85 39.00 -26.29
N GLY A 319 -47.12 38.26 -25.45
CA GLY A 319 -47.55 36.96 -24.93
C GLY A 319 -48.73 37.07 -23.97
N THR A 320 -48.70 38.02 -23.03
CA THR A 320 -49.81 38.30 -22.10
C THR A 320 -51.05 38.78 -22.85
N ALA A 321 -50.86 39.67 -23.82
CA ALA A 321 -51.93 40.18 -24.67
C ALA A 321 -52.58 39.08 -25.52
N ARG A 322 -51.89 37.99 -25.81
CA ARG A 322 -52.49 36.83 -26.49
C ARG A 322 -53.21 35.91 -25.52
N PHE A 323 -52.66 35.69 -24.32
CA PHE A 323 -53.12 34.67 -23.38
C PHE A 323 -54.29 35.08 -22.48
N PHE A 324 -54.27 36.27 -21.88
CA PHE A 324 -55.27 36.73 -20.88
C PHE A 324 -56.42 37.50 -21.53
N ASN A 325 -57.63 37.51 -20.99
CA ASN A 325 -58.76 38.29 -21.54
C ASN A 325 -59.35 39.23 -20.46
N LEU A 326 -60.47 39.92 -20.69
CA LEU A 326 -61.15 40.74 -19.66
C LEU A 326 -62.31 40.04 -18.95
N TYR A 327 -62.85 38.92 -19.43
CA TYR A 327 -64.14 38.40 -18.92
C TYR A 327 -64.08 37.49 -17.69
N PRO A 328 -65.01 37.69 -16.73
CA PRO A 328 -65.34 36.71 -15.70
C PRO A 328 -66.79 36.15 -15.74
N ILE A 329 -67.63 36.40 -16.76
CA ILE A 329 -69.09 36.13 -16.67
C ILE A 329 -69.65 35.40 -17.89
N CYS A 330 -69.19 34.18 -18.15
CA CYS A 330 -69.94 33.21 -18.94
C CYS A 330 -69.73 31.82 -18.32
N ALA A 331 -70.81 31.15 -17.91
CA ALA A 331 -70.74 29.82 -17.32
C ALA A 331 -70.23 28.72 -18.30
N ILE A 332 -70.13 29.03 -19.60
CA ILE A 332 -69.76 28.08 -20.66
C ILE A 332 -68.48 28.51 -21.42
N CYS A 333 -67.95 29.72 -21.18
CA CYS A 333 -66.73 30.21 -21.86
C CYS A 333 -65.57 30.41 -20.86
N ASN A 334 -64.88 29.30 -20.60
CA ASN A 334 -63.57 29.08 -19.95
C ASN A 334 -62.86 30.21 -19.17
N ASN A 335 -62.41 29.84 -17.96
CA ASN A 335 -61.80 30.62 -16.86
C ASN A 335 -60.37 31.17 -17.09
N TRP A 336 -60.09 31.93 -18.15
CA TRP A 336 -58.73 32.39 -18.51
C TRP A 336 -58.11 33.52 -17.64
N ASN A 337 -58.85 34.05 -16.66
CA ASN A 337 -58.37 35.07 -15.71
C ASN A 337 -58.32 34.59 -14.25
N SER A 338 -58.42 33.30 -14.03
CA SER A 338 -58.32 32.70 -12.69
C SER A 338 -56.86 32.58 -12.23
N LEU A 339 -56.63 32.40 -10.93
CA LEU A 339 -55.31 32.11 -10.35
C LEU A 339 -54.60 30.93 -11.07
N SER A 340 -55.36 29.97 -11.61
CA SER A 340 -54.84 28.84 -12.38
C SER A 340 -54.39 29.21 -13.80
N ALA A 341 -54.96 30.24 -14.42
CA ALA A 341 -54.52 30.75 -15.73
C ALA A 341 -53.17 31.46 -15.62
N PHE A 342 -52.97 32.27 -14.58
CA PHE A 342 -51.67 32.88 -14.27
C PHE A 342 -50.58 31.82 -14.07
N ARG A 343 -50.87 30.80 -13.26
CA ARG A 343 -49.97 29.65 -13.06
C ARG A 343 -49.62 28.99 -14.39
N THR A 344 -50.63 28.67 -15.20
CA THR A 344 -50.43 27.98 -16.49
C THR A 344 -49.56 28.81 -17.44
N TYR A 345 -49.81 30.12 -17.57
CA TYR A 345 -49.01 31.00 -18.43
C TYR A 345 -47.54 31.06 -17.99
N ILE A 346 -47.29 31.28 -16.70
CA ILE A 346 -45.93 31.42 -16.16
C ILE A 346 -45.17 30.11 -16.29
N VAL A 347 -45.80 28.99 -15.91
CA VAL A 347 -45.18 27.65 -15.99
C VAL A 347 -44.90 27.26 -17.45
N SER A 348 -45.87 27.43 -18.36
CA SER A 348 -45.69 27.08 -19.78
C SER A 348 -44.65 27.96 -20.48
N THR A 349 -44.64 29.26 -20.21
CA THR A 349 -43.65 30.19 -20.77
C THR A 349 -42.25 29.85 -20.26
N THR A 350 -42.10 29.59 -18.96
CA THR A 350 -40.81 29.20 -18.37
C THR A 350 -40.33 27.86 -18.92
N ALA A 351 -41.23 26.87 -19.01
CA ALA A 351 -40.92 25.57 -19.60
C ALA A 351 -40.50 25.68 -21.07
N GLN A 352 -41.19 26.51 -21.86
CA GLN A 352 -40.85 26.72 -23.27
C GLN A 352 -39.50 27.42 -23.45
N LEU A 353 -39.20 28.44 -22.63
CA LEU A 353 -37.91 29.12 -22.61
C LEU A 353 -36.77 28.17 -22.21
N ALA A 354 -37.02 27.30 -21.23
CA ALA A 354 -36.05 26.31 -20.77
C ALA A 354 -35.96 25.07 -21.68
N LYS A 355 -36.78 24.97 -22.74
CA LYS A 355 -36.97 23.76 -23.56
C LYS A 355 -37.20 22.51 -22.69
N ALA A 356 -37.98 22.68 -21.63
CA ALA A 356 -38.19 21.69 -20.60
C ALA A 356 -38.98 20.48 -21.12
N THR A 357 -38.63 19.29 -20.66
CA THR A 357 -39.43 18.08 -20.89
C THR A 357 -40.77 18.15 -20.15
N SER A 358 -41.72 17.27 -20.47
CA SER A 358 -43.00 17.19 -19.74
C SER A 358 -42.81 16.99 -18.23
N ALA A 359 -41.82 16.17 -17.84
CA ALA A 359 -41.47 15.94 -16.44
C ALA A 359 -40.87 17.19 -15.77
N GLN A 360 -39.97 17.90 -16.46
CA GLN A 360 -39.42 19.16 -15.97
C GLN A 360 -40.49 20.26 -15.90
N THR A 361 -41.45 20.28 -16.82
CA THR A 361 -42.59 21.20 -16.80
C THR A 361 -43.48 20.97 -15.58
N ALA A 362 -43.74 19.70 -15.23
CA ALA A 362 -44.43 19.36 -13.99
C ALA A 362 -43.66 19.83 -12.75
N LEU A 363 -42.34 19.62 -12.73
CA LEU A 363 -41.45 20.07 -11.65
C LEU A 363 -41.46 21.61 -11.50
N ILE A 364 -41.35 22.35 -12.61
CA ILE A 364 -41.45 23.82 -12.65
C ILE A 364 -42.78 24.27 -12.05
N GLY A 365 -43.88 23.57 -12.37
CA GLY A 365 -45.20 23.83 -11.79
C GLY A 365 -45.21 23.68 -10.27
N GLN A 366 -44.63 22.61 -9.74
CA GLN A 366 -44.54 22.40 -8.29
C GLN A 366 -43.62 23.42 -7.60
N ILE A 367 -42.55 23.88 -8.27
CA ILE A 367 -41.67 24.95 -7.77
C ILE A 367 -42.44 26.28 -7.69
N TYR A 368 -43.27 26.59 -8.68
CA TYR A 368 -44.15 27.77 -8.64
C TYR A 368 -45.08 27.73 -7.42
N ASP A 369 -45.63 26.55 -7.11
CA ASP A 369 -46.58 26.36 -6.01
C ASP A 369 -45.97 26.55 -4.61
N LEU A 370 -44.63 26.68 -4.48
CA LEU A 370 -43.96 27.01 -3.23
C LEU A 370 -44.26 28.43 -2.70
N GLY A 371 -44.76 29.33 -3.55
CA GLY A 371 -45.08 30.71 -3.15
C GLY A 371 -43.90 31.69 -3.26
N SER A 372 -44.19 32.99 -3.29
CA SER A 372 -43.19 34.06 -3.47
C SER A 372 -42.29 34.26 -2.25
N GLY A 373 -42.71 33.80 -1.07
CA GLY A 373 -41.96 33.91 0.19
C GLY A 373 -41.14 32.67 0.53
N ALA A 374 -40.98 31.72 -0.40
CA ALA A 374 -40.28 30.47 -0.15
C ALA A 374 -38.81 30.73 0.24
N SER A 375 -38.36 30.06 1.30
CA SER A 375 -37.03 30.15 1.87
C SER A 375 -36.16 28.96 1.48
N LEU A 376 -34.87 29.00 1.83
CA LEU A 376 -33.96 27.86 1.62
C LEU A 376 -34.45 26.57 2.31
N THR A 377 -35.16 26.69 3.44
CA THR A 377 -35.77 25.54 4.15
C THR A 377 -36.86 24.88 3.29
N ASP A 378 -37.68 25.69 2.61
CA ASP A 378 -38.74 25.20 1.73
C ASP A 378 -38.16 24.52 0.49
N PHE A 379 -37.06 25.06 -0.05
CA PHE A 379 -36.33 24.45 -1.17
C PHE A 379 -35.71 23.11 -0.77
N ARG A 380 -35.11 23.01 0.43
CA ARG A 380 -34.58 21.75 0.96
C ARG A 380 -35.69 20.71 1.16
N GLY A 381 -36.82 21.13 1.71
CA GLY A 381 -38.00 20.27 1.90
C GLY A 381 -38.58 19.79 0.57
N PHE A 382 -38.65 20.66 -0.43
CA PHE A 382 -39.08 20.30 -1.78
C PHE A 382 -38.11 19.31 -2.44
N ALA A 383 -36.81 19.60 -2.44
CA ALA A 383 -35.81 18.72 -3.05
C ALA A 383 -35.82 17.31 -2.43
N ALA A 384 -35.98 17.21 -1.10
CA ALA A 384 -36.10 15.93 -0.41
C ALA A 384 -37.36 15.15 -0.83
N ARG A 385 -38.52 15.83 -0.88
CA ARG A 385 -39.78 15.21 -1.34
C ARG A 385 -39.74 14.81 -2.80
N ALA A 386 -39.20 15.66 -3.67
CA ALA A 386 -39.05 15.40 -5.09
C ALA A 386 -38.16 14.17 -5.32
N LEU A 387 -36.99 14.11 -4.67
CA LEU A 387 -36.10 12.96 -4.76
C LEU A 387 -36.78 11.66 -4.29
N ALA A 388 -37.59 11.72 -3.23
CA ALA A 388 -38.33 10.57 -2.72
C ALA A 388 -39.49 10.12 -3.63
N ALA A 389 -40.12 11.05 -4.37
CA ALA A 389 -41.30 10.80 -5.18
C ALA A 389 -41.01 10.25 -6.58
N TYR A 390 -39.83 10.51 -7.16
CA TYR A 390 -39.47 9.98 -8.48
C TYR A 390 -39.21 8.47 -8.43
N ASN A 391 -39.81 7.69 -9.32
CA ASN A 391 -39.69 6.23 -9.33
C ASN A 391 -39.02 5.76 -10.63
N ILE A 392 -37.81 5.20 -10.57
CA ILE A 392 -37.06 4.71 -11.76
C ILE A 392 -37.54 3.31 -12.22
N GLY A 393 -38.65 2.80 -11.69
CA GLY A 393 -39.27 1.53 -12.13
C GLY A 393 -40.59 1.68 -12.89
N ASP A 394 -41.03 2.91 -13.18
CA ASP A 394 -42.26 3.18 -13.95
C ASP A 394 -41.91 3.23 -15.45
N PRO A 395 -42.58 2.45 -16.34
CA PRO A 395 -42.35 2.48 -17.79
C PRO A 395 -42.51 3.86 -18.44
N SER A 396 -43.13 4.81 -17.74
CA SER A 396 -43.31 6.19 -18.20
C SER A 396 -42.18 7.14 -17.79
N THR A 397 -41.27 6.74 -16.89
CA THR A 397 -40.16 7.57 -16.40
C THR A 397 -38.87 6.77 -16.20
N ASP A 398 -38.05 6.70 -17.25
CA ASP A 398 -36.74 6.03 -17.20
C ASP A 398 -35.62 6.88 -16.54
N ALA A 399 -35.92 8.11 -16.12
CA ALA A 399 -34.92 9.05 -15.61
C ALA A 399 -35.53 10.11 -14.66
N TYR A 400 -34.75 10.55 -13.66
CA TYR A 400 -35.01 11.79 -12.94
C TYR A 400 -35.06 13.01 -13.90
N PRO A 401 -35.83 14.06 -13.59
CA PRO A 401 -35.96 15.24 -14.46
C PRO A 401 -34.70 16.10 -14.51
N VAL A 402 -33.91 16.07 -13.45
CA VAL A 402 -32.63 16.77 -13.35
C VAL A 402 -31.56 15.69 -13.17
N GLN A 403 -30.71 15.54 -14.19
CA GLN A 403 -29.70 14.50 -14.26
C GLN A 403 -28.31 15.10 -14.04
N PRO A 404 -27.43 14.45 -13.26
CA PRO A 404 -26.02 14.74 -13.30
C PRO A 404 -25.46 14.43 -14.69
N SER A 405 -24.33 15.03 -15.04
CA SER A 405 -23.64 14.65 -16.28
C SER A 405 -23.33 13.14 -16.26
N ARG A 406 -23.29 12.53 -17.45
CA ARG A 406 -22.95 11.10 -17.59
C ARG A 406 -21.62 10.77 -16.93
N SER A 407 -20.66 11.70 -16.99
CA SER A 407 -19.37 11.58 -16.32
C SER A 407 -19.52 11.43 -14.81
N VAL A 408 -20.29 12.31 -14.16
CA VAL A 408 -20.55 12.28 -12.71
C VAL A 408 -21.34 11.03 -12.31
N TYR A 409 -22.34 10.63 -13.10
CA TYR A 409 -23.11 9.41 -12.84
C TYR A 409 -22.24 8.15 -12.85
N SER A 410 -21.37 8.01 -13.86
CA SER A 410 -20.46 6.87 -14.00
C SER A 410 -19.35 6.80 -12.94
N GLN A 411 -19.18 7.85 -12.11
CA GLN A 411 -18.24 7.81 -10.97
C GLN A 411 -18.82 7.04 -9.78
N PHE A 412 -20.14 7.04 -9.65
CA PHE A 412 -20.84 6.49 -8.49
C PHE A 412 -21.66 5.26 -8.82
N VAL A 413 -21.97 4.99 -10.09
CA VAL A 413 -22.80 3.85 -10.50
C VAL A 413 -22.10 3.10 -11.63
N SER A 414 -22.06 1.77 -11.51
CA SER A 414 -21.47 0.88 -12.50
C SER A 414 -22.22 0.90 -13.84
N SER A 415 -21.54 0.52 -14.93
CA SER A 415 -22.13 0.49 -16.27
C SER A 415 -23.33 -0.44 -16.40
N ASP A 416 -23.39 -1.49 -15.58
CA ASP A 416 -24.49 -2.46 -15.51
C ASP A 416 -25.60 -2.06 -14.51
N ASN A 417 -25.47 -0.91 -13.83
CA ASN A 417 -26.39 -0.42 -12.78
C ASN A 417 -26.60 -1.37 -11.58
N ASN A 418 -25.75 -2.37 -11.40
CA ASN A 418 -25.87 -3.31 -10.29
C ASN A 418 -25.05 -2.89 -9.06
N THR A 419 -24.14 -1.92 -9.22
CA THR A 419 -23.26 -1.50 -8.15
C THR A 419 -23.18 0.01 -8.07
N MET A 420 -23.16 0.55 -6.85
CA MET A 420 -22.93 1.97 -6.59
C MET A 420 -21.94 2.22 -5.46
N LEU A 421 -21.32 3.39 -5.49
CA LEU A 421 -20.40 3.89 -4.47
C LEU A 421 -21.07 4.93 -3.57
N VAL A 422 -20.72 4.88 -2.30
CA VAL A 422 -20.92 5.96 -1.34
C VAL A 422 -19.56 6.28 -0.72
N ILE A 423 -19.12 7.52 -0.83
CA ILE A 423 -17.81 7.98 -0.38
C ILE A 423 -17.99 8.76 0.92
N LEU A 424 -17.32 8.34 1.98
CA LEU A 424 -17.24 9.05 3.25
C LEU A 424 -15.90 9.77 3.30
N ASP A 425 -15.94 11.10 3.33
CA ASP A 425 -14.75 11.92 3.44
C ASP A 425 -14.52 12.28 4.90
N PHE A 426 -13.36 11.93 5.43
CA PHE A 426 -12.92 12.35 6.76
C PHE A 426 -12.00 13.57 6.64
N LYS A 427 -12.09 14.51 7.59
CA LYS A 427 -11.19 15.66 7.66
C LYS A 427 -9.76 15.17 7.86
N SER A 428 -8.81 15.80 7.18
CA SER A 428 -7.38 15.50 7.32
C SER A 428 -6.83 15.79 8.72
N SER A 429 -7.44 16.72 9.45
CA SER A 429 -7.13 17.00 10.85
C SER A 429 -8.01 16.18 11.79
N GLY A 430 -7.44 15.28 12.59
CA GLY A 430 -8.18 14.54 13.59
C GLY A 430 -7.66 13.12 13.86
N THR A 431 -8.52 12.32 14.49
CA THR A 431 -8.35 10.87 14.68
C THR A 431 -8.28 10.15 13.34
N ASP A 432 -7.46 9.09 13.29
CA ASP A 432 -7.32 8.24 12.10
C ASP A 432 -8.69 7.65 11.68
N PRO A 433 -9.16 7.86 10.42
CA PRO A 433 -10.41 7.31 9.90
C PRO A 433 -10.53 5.79 10.06
N ARG A 434 -9.39 5.08 10.13
CA ARG A 434 -9.32 3.65 10.41
C ARG A 434 -10.10 3.26 11.67
N ASN A 435 -10.02 4.09 12.72
CA ASN A 435 -10.67 3.82 14.01
C ASN A 435 -12.20 3.92 13.94
N SER A 436 -12.75 4.48 12.86
CA SER A 436 -14.19 4.60 12.63
C SER A 436 -14.79 3.45 11.81
N ILE A 437 -13.97 2.56 11.24
CA ILE A 437 -14.43 1.49 10.34
C ILE A 437 -15.37 0.51 11.06
N GLN A 438 -15.09 0.16 12.32
CA GLN A 438 -15.96 -0.72 13.10
C GLN A 438 -17.35 -0.12 13.29
N GLN A 439 -17.43 1.18 13.57
CA GLN A 439 -18.68 1.92 13.75
C GLN A 439 -19.45 2.03 12.43
N VAL A 440 -18.76 2.40 11.33
CA VAL A 440 -19.37 2.43 9.98
C VAL A 440 -19.99 1.08 9.61
N ARG A 441 -19.30 -0.04 9.86
CA ARG A 441 -19.85 -1.39 9.64
C ARG A 441 -21.06 -1.69 10.56
N GLY A 442 -21.02 -1.22 11.81
CA GLY A 442 -22.14 -1.28 12.74
C GLY A 442 -23.37 -0.52 12.26
N ASP A 443 -23.20 0.71 11.79
CA ASP A 443 -24.25 1.57 11.25
C ASP A 443 -24.89 1.00 9.97
N ILE A 444 -24.09 0.38 9.11
CA ILE A 444 -24.59 -0.38 7.97
C ILE A 444 -25.47 -1.54 8.45
N GLY A 445 -25.04 -2.27 9.48
CA GLY A 445 -25.82 -3.34 10.11
C GLY A 445 -27.15 -2.85 10.68
N ALA A 446 -27.14 -1.75 11.43
CA ALA A 446 -28.34 -1.11 11.98
C ALA A 446 -29.28 -0.60 10.88
N THR A 447 -28.73 -0.09 9.77
CA THR A 447 -29.52 0.35 8.62
C THR A 447 -30.17 -0.83 7.90
N LYS A 448 -29.47 -1.96 7.71
CA LYS A 448 -30.05 -3.20 7.18
C LYS A 448 -31.24 -3.67 8.03
N GLN A 449 -31.09 -3.64 9.35
CA GLN A 449 -32.15 -4.02 10.28
C GLN A 449 -33.36 -3.08 10.26
N SER A 450 -33.14 -1.76 10.28
CA SER A 450 -34.23 -0.77 10.32
C SER A 450 -35.02 -0.64 9.01
N THR A 451 -34.36 -0.89 7.87
CA THR A 451 -35.01 -0.82 6.55
C THR A 451 -35.62 -2.15 6.09
N GLY A 452 -35.24 -3.28 6.70
CA GLY A 452 -35.63 -4.62 6.26
C GLY A 452 -35.03 -5.03 4.91
N LEU A 453 -34.07 -4.25 4.38
CA LEU A 453 -33.39 -4.49 3.12
C LEU A 453 -32.00 -5.06 3.38
N SER A 454 -31.63 -6.08 2.61
CA SER A 454 -30.31 -6.74 2.69
C SER A 454 -29.55 -6.68 1.36
N PRO A 455 -29.23 -5.48 0.82
CA PRO A 455 -28.32 -5.39 -0.31
C PRO A 455 -26.92 -5.89 0.08
N GLY A 456 -26.12 -6.28 -0.92
CA GLY A 456 -24.70 -6.50 -0.71
C GLY A 456 -24.09 -5.14 -0.36
N VAL A 457 -23.49 -5.00 0.82
CA VAL A 457 -22.85 -3.75 1.25
C VAL A 457 -21.48 -4.10 1.80
N TYR A 458 -20.44 -3.51 1.22
CA TYR A 458 -19.05 -3.75 1.55
C TYR A 458 -18.37 -2.42 1.87
N VAL A 459 -17.40 -2.43 2.79
CA VAL A 459 -16.65 -1.23 3.19
C VAL A 459 -15.20 -1.43 2.78
N THR A 460 -14.72 -0.60 1.86
CA THR A 460 -13.38 -0.62 1.26
C THR A 460 -12.72 0.77 1.30
N GLY A 461 -11.56 0.89 0.66
CA GLY A 461 -10.68 2.06 0.72
C GLY A 461 -9.55 1.89 1.74
N ALA A 462 -8.54 2.75 1.67
CA ALA A 462 -7.32 2.62 2.47
C ALA A 462 -7.56 2.49 3.99
N PRO A 463 -8.46 3.28 4.62
CA PRO A 463 -8.71 3.12 6.05
C PRO A 463 -9.35 1.77 6.42
N ALA A 464 -10.21 1.21 5.54
CA ALA A 464 -10.83 -0.09 5.74
C ALA A 464 -9.80 -1.22 5.61
N PHE A 465 -8.91 -1.15 4.62
CA PHE A 465 -7.79 -2.09 4.50
C PHE A 465 -6.87 -2.06 5.71
N ASN A 466 -6.46 -0.87 6.16
CA ASN A 466 -5.57 -0.72 7.31
C ASN A 466 -6.23 -1.26 8.61
N TYR A 467 -7.55 -1.06 8.78
CA TYR A 467 -8.30 -1.59 9.92
C TYR A 467 -8.36 -3.12 9.87
N ASP A 468 -8.62 -3.68 8.69
CA ASP A 468 -8.69 -5.13 8.49
C ASP A 468 -7.34 -5.80 8.76
N ILE A 469 -6.24 -5.22 8.25
CA ILE A 469 -4.87 -5.68 8.54
C ILE A 469 -4.57 -5.59 10.04
N GLU A 470 -4.93 -4.48 10.71
CA GLU A 470 -4.75 -4.35 12.16
C GLU A 470 -5.53 -5.42 12.92
N SER A 471 -6.81 -5.58 12.62
CA SER A 471 -7.68 -6.53 13.32
C SER A 471 -7.20 -7.98 13.15
N GLU A 472 -6.76 -8.37 11.96
CA GLU A 472 -6.21 -9.71 11.72
C GLU A 472 -4.81 -9.87 12.33
N THR A 473 -3.97 -8.84 12.32
CA THR A 473 -2.65 -8.89 12.98
C THR A 473 -2.79 -9.05 14.50
N VAL A 474 -3.73 -8.33 15.13
CA VAL A 474 -4.01 -8.48 16.56
C VAL A 474 -4.58 -9.87 16.85
N ALA A 475 -5.52 -10.35 16.02
CA ALA A 475 -6.08 -11.68 16.18
C ALA A 475 -5.07 -12.81 15.91
N ASP A 476 -4.05 -12.55 15.10
CA ASP A 476 -2.90 -13.43 14.90
C ASP A 476 -2.03 -13.48 16.15
N VAL A 477 -1.73 -12.37 16.82
CA VAL A 477 -1.01 -12.39 18.11
C VAL A 477 -1.78 -13.21 19.16
N GLU A 478 -3.11 -13.04 19.25
CA GLU A 478 -3.95 -13.78 20.20
C GLU A 478 -4.01 -15.30 19.90
N ARG A 479 -3.84 -15.71 18.64
CA ARG A 479 -3.93 -17.12 18.21
C ARG A 479 -2.56 -17.80 18.08
N ILE A 480 -1.60 -17.17 17.41
CA ILE A 480 -0.30 -17.73 16.99
C ILE A 480 0.67 -17.80 18.17
N ASP A 481 0.77 -16.76 19.00
CA ASP A 481 1.75 -16.73 20.10
C ASP A 481 1.51 -17.84 21.13
N PRO A 482 0.27 -18.09 21.62
CA PRO A 482 0.01 -19.20 22.55
C PRO A 482 0.30 -20.57 21.95
N ILE A 483 -0.03 -20.78 20.66
CA ILE A 483 0.27 -22.03 19.95
C ILE A 483 1.78 -22.23 19.84
N THR A 484 2.52 -21.17 19.51
CA THR A 484 3.98 -21.18 19.41
C THR A 484 4.61 -21.53 20.76
N ILE A 485 4.18 -20.88 21.84
CA ILE A 485 4.65 -21.15 23.20
C ILE A 485 4.36 -22.61 23.59
N LEU A 486 3.14 -23.10 23.35
CA LEU A 486 2.76 -24.48 23.64
C LEU A 486 3.62 -25.49 22.87
N LEU A 487 3.84 -25.23 21.57
CA LEU A 487 4.68 -26.06 20.72
C LEU A 487 6.13 -26.13 21.25
N ILE A 488 6.71 -24.98 21.62
CA ILE A 488 8.06 -24.90 22.21
C ILE A 488 8.12 -25.72 23.50
N ILE A 489 7.12 -25.59 24.39
CA ILE A 489 7.04 -26.35 25.64
C ILE A 489 7.03 -27.86 25.35
N ILE A 490 6.23 -28.29 24.37
CA ILE A 490 6.13 -29.70 23.99
C ILE A 490 7.44 -30.22 23.43
N ILE A 491 8.05 -29.54 22.45
CA ILE A 491 9.27 -30.01 21.79
C ILE A 491 10.44 -30.06 22.78
N ILE A 492 10.68 -28.97 23.53
CA ILE A 492 11.75 -28.93 24.53
C ILE A 492 11.47 -29.94 25.66
N GLY A 493 10.20 -30.11 26.04
CA GLY A 493 9.80 -31.02 27.11
C GLY A 493 10.02 -32.48 26.74
N LEU A 494 9.74 -32.83 25.49
CA LEU A 494 10.06 -34.15 24.92
C LEU A 494 11.57 -34.36 24.83
N PHE A 495 12.32 -33.36 24.35
CA PHE A 495 13.78 -33.44 24.20
C PHE A 495 14.51 -33.68 25.52
N PHE A 496 14.24 -32.86 26.55
CA PHE A 496 14.82 -33.06 27.89
C PHE A 496 14.09 -34.13 28.70
N SER A 497 12.98 -34.68 28.19
CA SER A 497 12.11 -35.61 28.91
C SER A 497 11.71 -35.06 30.29
N SER A 498 11.44 -33.75 30.36
CA SER A 498 11.16 -32.99 31.57
C SER A 498 10.01 -32.02 31.34
N LEU A 499 9.20 -31.81 32.38
CA LEU A 499 8.07 -30.86 32.34
C LEU A 499 8.50 -29.44 32.74
N THR A 500 9.55 -29.29 33.55
CA THR A 500 9.98 -28.00 34.09
C THR A 500 11.09 -27.35 33.26
N ALA A 501 11.93 -28.13 32.57
CA ALA A 501 13.01 -27.60 31.73
C ALA A 501 12.54 -26.59 30.66
N PRO A 502 11.40 -26.80 29.95
CA PRO A 502 10.94 -25.86 28.93
C PRO A 502 10.49 -24.50 29.46
N LEU A 503 10.11 -24.42 30.74
CA LEU A 503 9.64 -23.18 31.34
C LEU A 503 10.77 -22.14 31.43
N VAL A 504 12.03 -22.57 31.53
CA VAL A 504 13.17 -21.65 31.61
C VAL A 504 13.37 -20.90 30.29
N PRO A 505 13.56 -21.57 29.13
CA PRO A 505 13.62 -20.88 27.83
C PRO A 505 12.40 -20.01 27.57
N VAL A 506 11.19 -20.55 27.77
CA VAL A 506 9.94 -19.84 27.43
C VAL A 506 9.75 -18.58 28.27
N SER A 507 9.99 -18.65 29.58
CA SER A 507 9.86 -17.47 30.45
C SER A 507 10.96 -16.44 30.19
N ALA A 508 12.20 -16.87 29.95
CA ALA A 508 13.31 -15.99 29.65
C ALA A 508 13.08 -15.23 28.34
N ILE A 509 12.65 -15.93 27.28
CA ILE A 509 12.36 -15.30 25.99
C ILE A 509 11.09 -14.47 26.04
N GLY A 510 10.02 -14.94 26.70
CA GLY A 510 8.80 -14.13 26.89
C GLY A 510 9.07 -12.80 27.60
N LEU A 511 9.93 -12.80 28.64
CA LEU A 511 10.39 -11.58 29.29
C LEU A 511 11.19 -10.69 28.33
N SER A 512 12.05 -11.29 27.51
CA SER A 512 12.84 -10.57 26.50
C SER A 512 11.94 -9.90 25.46
N VAL A 513 10.91 -10.59 24.97
CA VAL A 513 9.94 -10.07 23.99
C VAL A 513 9.20 -8.87 24.57
N GLY A 514 8.75 -8.95 25.83
CA GLY A 514 8.12 -7.82 26.52
C GLY A 514 9.04 -6.59 26.57
N ILE A 515 10.28 -6.75 27.05
CA ILE A 515 11.25 -5.63 27.08
C ILE A 515 11.53 -5.09 25.67
N SER A 516 11.58 -5.96 24.68
CA SER A 516 11.82 -5.57 23.28
C SER A 516 10.68 -4.72 22.72
N PHE A 517 9.42 -5.06 23.02
CA PHE A 517 8.29 -4.20 22.65
C PHE A 517 8.32 -2.83 23.34
N GLY A 518 8.81 -2.76 24.58
CA GLY A 518 9.06 -1.49 25.26
C GLY A 518 10.08 -0.61 24.52
N LEU A 519 11.18 -1.21 24.03
CA LEU A 519 12.16 -0.49 23.20
C LEU A 519 11.62 -0.11 21.82
N VAL A 520 10.86 -1.00 21.19
CA VAL A 520 10.17 -0.74 19.91
C VAL A 520 9.27 0.49 20.05
N TYR A 521 8.47 0.58 21.11
CA TYR A 521 7.67 1.79 21.39
C TYR A 521 8.53 3.06 21.54
N LEU A 522 9.64 2.97 22.28
CA LEU A 522 10.54 4.11 22.48
C LEU A 522 11.18 4.58 21.17
N ILE A 523 11.55 3.66 20.28
CA ILE A 523 12.08 3.99 18.97
C ILE A 523 10.99 4.55 18.06
N GLY A 524 9.81 3.94 18.10
CA GLY A 524 8.64 4.31 17.31
C GLY A 524 8.17 5.75 17.58
N SER A 525 8.21 6.14 18.85
CA SER A 525 7.82 7.48 19.31
C SER A 525 8.87 8.56 19.05
N LEU A 526 10.17 8.21 19.05
CA LEU A 526 11.26 9.18 18.91
C LEU A 526 11.79 9.35 17.48
N PHE A 527 11.74 8.31 16.65
CA PHE A 527 12.43 8.30 15.35
C PHE A 527 11.47 8.12 14.17
N THR A 528 10.80 6.96 14.08
CA THR A 528 10.04 6.56 12.89
C THR A 528 8.93 5.58 13.24
N GLY A 529 7.80 5.63 12.53
CA GLY A 529 6.77 4.60 12.62
C GLY A 529 7.32 3.19 12.34
N ILE A 530 6.67 2.18 12.92
CA ILE A 530 7.15 0.78 12.90
C ILE A 530 6.17 -0.07 12.11
N HIS A 531 6.69 -0.90 11.22
CA HIS A 531 5.83 -1.73 10.37
C HIS A 531 5.09 -2.80 11.18
N PHE A 532 3.83 -3.09 10.83
CA PHE A 532 3.00 -4.05 11.56
C PHE A 532 3.55 -5.48 11.60
N LEU A 533 4.34 -5.87 10.59
CA LEU A 533 5.06 -7.17 10.59
C LEU A 533 5.94 -7.37 11.83
N VAL A 534 6.41 -6.30 12.48
CA VAL A 534 7.21 -6.41 13.70
C VAL A 534 6.41 -7.08 14.83
N LEU A 535 5.09 -6.87 14.90
CA LEU A 535 4.26 -7.46 15.96
C LEU A 535 4.29 -8.99 15.96
N THR A 536 4.38 -9.62 14.79
CA THR A 536 4.39 -11.08 14.64
C THR A 536 5.80 -11.64 14.44
N LEU A 537 6.62 -10.96 13.63
CA LEU A 537 7.97 -11.44 13.31
C LEU A 537 8.94 -11.35 14.50
N LEU A 538 8.84 -10.29 15.32
CA LEU A 538 9.76 -10.11 16.45
C LEU A 538 9.61 -11.21 17.51
N PRO A 539 8.41 -11.51 18.05
CA PRO A 539 8.25 -12.61 19.00
C PRO A 539 8.69 -13.94 18.43
N VAL A 540 8.28 -14.27 17.20
CA VAL A 540 8.59 -15.55 16.56
C VAL A 540 10.10 -15.72 16.35
N ALA A 541 10.79 -14.69 15.82
CA ALA A 541 12.24 -14.73 15.64
C ALA A 541 12.99 -14.87 16.97
N MET A 542 12.52 -14.17 18.02
CA MET A 542 13.09 -14.28 19.36
C MET A 542 12.83 -15.65 20.00
N PHE A 543 11.64 -16.23 19.80
CA PHE A 543 11.33 -17.57 20.27
C PHE A 543 12.14 -18.64 19.55
N GLY A 544 12.37 -18.52 18.23
CA GLY A 544 13.29 -19.39 17.50
C GLY A 544 14.72 -19.26 18.04
N ALA A 545 15.39 -18.16 17.70
CA ALA A 545 16.81 -17.94 18.03
C ALA A 545 17.10 -18.03 19.53
N GLY A 546 16.26 -17.36 20.34
CA GLY A 546 16.47 -17.25 21.77
C GLY A 546 16.28 -18.58 22.50
N SER A 547 15.30 -19.40 22.08
CA SER A 547 15.12 -20.72 22.70
C SER A 547 16.28 -21.65 22.36
N ASP A 548 16.86 -21.55 21.16
CA ASP A 548 18.03 -22.33 20.75
C ASP A 548 19.23 -22.04 21.63
N TYR A 549 19.50 -20.77 21.94
CA TYR A 549 20.55 -20.38 22.88
C TYR A 549 20.33 -21.02 24.26
N CYS A 550 19.08 -21.04 24.72
CA CYS A 550 18.72 -21.64 26.00
C CYS A 550 18.87 -23.17 25.97
N ILE A 551 18.41 -23.85 24.91
CA ILE A 551 18.52 -25.30 24.75
C ILE A 551 20.00 -25.71 24.77
N PHE A 552 20.84 -24.99 24.04
CA PHE A 552 22.27 -25.28 23.99
C PHE A 552 22.92 -25.15 25.37
N LEU A 553 22.67 -24.05 26.08
CA LEU A 553 23.21 -23.83 27.43
C LEU A 553 22.71 -24.87 28.45
N VAL A 554 21.41 -25.17 28.44
CA VAL A 554 20.78 -26.15 29.34
C VAL A 554 21.27 -27.57 29.02
N SER A 555 21.44 -27.91 27.74
CA SER A 555 22.00 -29.19 27.31
C SER A 555 23.44 -29.36 27.78
N ARG A 556 24.24 -28.29 27.73
CA ARG A 556 25.62 -28.31 28.23
C ARG A 556 25.69 -28.46 29.74
N TYR A 557 24.84 -27.75 30.49
CA TYR A 557 24.70 -27.97 31.93
C TYR A 557 24.35 -29.43 32.24
N ALA A 558 23.41 -30.03 31.50
CA ALA A 558 23.03 -31.42 31.69
C ALA A 558 24.19 -32.40 31.35
N GLU A 559 24.99 -32.11 30.32
CA GLU A 559 26.19 -32.87 29.96
C GLU A 559 27.23 -32.82 31.09
N GLU A 560 27.57 -31.63 31.58
CA GLU A 560 28.57 -31.45 32.64
C GLU A 560 28.15 -32.08 33.98
N ARG A 561 26.85 -32.04 34.30
CA ARG A 561 26.29 -32.76 35.46
C ARG A 561 26.41 -34.28 35.30
N ARG A 562 26.19 -34.83 34.09
CA ARG A 562 26.39 -36.27 33.81
C ARG A 562 27.85 -36.70 33.87
N ASN A 563 28.77 -35.78 33.61
CA ASN A 563 30.21 -35.99 33.76
C ASN A 563 30.68 -35.92 35.22
N GLY A 564 29.78 -35.70 36.19
CA GLY A 564 30.06 -35.80 37.62
C GLY A 564 30.42 -34.48 38.31
N ARG A 565 30.38 -33.33 37.60
CA ARG A 565 30.66 -32.01 38.20
C ARG A 565 29.53 -31.56 39.11
N GLU A 566 29.82 -30.78 40.16
CA GLU A 566 28.82 -30.16 41.03
C GLU A 566 27.96 -29.11 40.31
N LYS A 567 26.86 -28.65 40.92
CA LYS A 567 25.89 -27.75 40.26
C LYS A 567 26.52 -26.43 39.84
N GLU A 568 27.25 -25.79 40.75
CA GLU A 568 27.87 -24.48 40.52
C GLU A 568 28.99 -24.58 39.49
N GLU A 569 29.84 -25.60 39.60
CA GLU A 569 30.89 -25.90 38.63
C GLU A 569 30.30 -26.24 37.24
N ALA A 570 29.20 -26.99 37.18
CA ALA A 570 28.55 -27.32 35.92
C ALA A 570 27.99 -26.08 35.22
N VAL A 571 27.43 -25.10 35.96
CA VAL A 571 27.01 -23.81 35.40
C VAL A 571 28.22 -23.01 34.93
N GLU A 572 29.30 -22.94 35.71
CA GLU A 572 30.53 -22.23 35.31
C GLU A 572 31.11 -22.79 34.02
N HIS A 573 31.23 -24.11 33.92
CA HIS A 573 31.72 -24.79 32.73
C HIS A 573 30.78 -24.64 31.53
N ALA A 574 29.46 -24.73 31.75
CA ALA A 574 28.48 -24.55 30.69
C ALA A 574 28.56 -23.13 30.10
N VAL A 575 28.57 -22.08 30.94
CA VAL A 575 28.67 -20.69 30.47
C VAL A 575 30.03 -20.42 29.81
N THR A 576 31.12 -20.99 30.32
CA THR A 576 32.45 -20.77 29.76
C THR A 576 32.57 -21.29 28.32
N TRP A 577 32.08 -22.50 28.06
CA TRP A 577 32.24 -23.14 26.74
C TRP A 577 31.05 -22.90 25.80
N ALA A 578 29.82 -23.04 26.31
CA ALA A 578 28.63 -22.78 25.50
C ALA A 578 28.42 -21.28 25.27
N GLY A 579 28.79 -20.42 26.24
CA GLY A 579 28.61 -18.97 26.13
C GLY A 579 29.43 -18.34 24.99
N GLU A 580 30.66 -18.81 24.74
CA GLU A 580 31.45 -18.33 23.58
C GLU A 580 30.76 -18.67 22.25
N SER A 581 30.23 -19.89 22.15
CA SER A 581 29.53 -20.34 20.95
C SER A 581 28.20 -19.61 20.78
N ILE A 582 27.43 -19.42 21.85
CA ILE A 582 26.16 -18.67 21.84
C ILE A 582 26.39 -17.19 21.50
N ALA A 583 27.42 -16.56 22.05
CA ALA A 583 27.72 -15.15 21.77
C ALA A 583 28.13 -14.92 20.31
N THR A 584 28.92 -15.83 19.73
CA THR A 584 29.34 -15.73 18.33
C THR A 584 28.18 -15.96 17.37
N SER A 585 27.34 -16.95 17.66
CA SER A 585 26.09 -17.22 16.95
C SER A 585 25.09 -16.05 17.05
N GLY A 586 24.80 -15.57 18.26
CA GLY A 586 23.91 -14.42 18.44
C GLY A 586 24.43 -13.15 17.76
N ALA A 587 25.74 -12.92 17.74
CA ALA A 587 26.34 -11.79 17.02
C ALA A 587 26.13 -11.89 15.49
N THR A 588 26.21 -13.09 14.89
CA THR A 588 25.91 -13.25 13.45
C THR A 588 24.47 -12.91 13.13
N VAL A 589 23.53 -13.29 13.99
CA VAL A 589 22.11 -12.96 13.84
C VAL A 589 21.87 -11.45 13.96
N VAL A 590 22.48 -10.80 14.96
CA VAL A 590 22.41 -9.34 15.14
C VAL A 590 22.99 -8.60 13.92
N ILE A 591 24.10 -9.08 13.35
CA ILE A 591 24.69 -8.50 12.13
C ILE A 591 23.77 -8.71 10.92
N ALA A 592 23.19 -9.90 10.77
CA ALA A 592 22.27 -10.21 9.69
C ALA A 592 21.04 -9.28 9.72
N PHE A 593 20.32 -9.19 10.85
CA PHE A 593 19.19 -8.26 10.96
C PHE A 593 19.60 -6.78 10.95
N GLY A 594 20.77 -6.47 11.51
CA GLY A 594 21.33 -5.12 11.50
C GLY A 594 21.65 -4.61 10.09
N SER A 595 21.91 -5.51 9.13
CA SER A 595 22.06 -5.10 7.73
C SER A 595 20.78 -4.53 7.12
N LEU A 596 19.59 -5.06 7.49
CA LEU A 596 18.30 -4.52 7.06
C LEU A 596 18.09 -3.10 7.62
N ALA A 597 18.68 -2.76 8.77
CA ALA A 597 18.60 -1.41 9.33
C ALA A 597 19.27 -0.34 8.44
N ILE A 598 20.07 -0.74 7.45
CA ILE A 598 20.74 0.13 6.48
C ILE A 598 19.91 0.24 5.18
N ALA A 599 18.81 -0.51 5.04
CA ALA A 599 17.93 -0.46 3.87
C ALA A 599 17.42 0.96 3.59
N SER A 600 17.32 1.30 2.30
CA SER A 600 16.73 2.59 1.89
C SER A 600 15.21 2.58 2.06
N PHE A 601 14.58 1.42 1.91
CA PHE A 601 13.15 1.26 2.12
C PHE A 601 12.80 1.21 3.62
N GLY A 602 11.88 2.08 4.04
CA GLY A 602 11.58 2.31 5.44
C GLY A 602 11.06 1.07 6.19
N MET A 603 10.32 0.20 5.50
CA MET A 603 9.76 -1.01 6.08
C MET A 603 10.88 -1.96 6.51
N LEU A 604 11.76 -2.34 5.57
CA LEU A 604 12.89 -3.25 5.83
C LEU A 604 13.78 -2.71 6.95
N ARG A 605 14.04 -1.40 6.92
CA ARG A 605 14.77 -0.71 7.97
C ARG A 605 14.11 -0.83 9.34
N SER A 606 12.81 -0.58 9.44
CA SER A 606 12.07 -0.67 10.71
C SER A 606 12.07 -2.10 11.28
N ILE A 607 11.90 -3.11 10.41
CA ILE A 607 11.95 -4.52 10.78
C ILE A 607 13.35 -4.90 11.26
N GLY A 608 14.38 -4.51 10.51
CA GLY A 608 15.78 -4.76 10.85
C GLY A 608 16.16 -4.22 12.22
N ILE A 609 15.81 -2.95 12.50
CA ILE A 609 16.10 -2.31 13.79
C ILE A 609 15.38 -3.03 14.93
N ALA A 610 14.08 -3.30 14.79
CA ALA A 610 13.29 -3.94 15.84
C ALA A 610 13.82 -5.35 16.17
N VAL A 611 14.04 -6.17 15.14
CA VAL A 611 14.48 -7.55 15.31
C VAL A 611 15.93 -7.64 15.79
N MET A 612 16.84 -6.80 15.26
CA MET A 612 18.23 -6.73 15.74
C MET A 612 18.29 -6.43 17.24
N LEU A 613 17.51 -5.46 17.72
CA LEU A 613 17.46 -5.11 19.14
C LEU A 613 16.82 -6.21 19.99
N GLY A 614 15.72 -6.81 19.51
CA GLY A 614 15.08 -7.92 20.20
C GLY A 614 16.02 -9.11 20.38
N ILE A 615 16.74 -9.49 19.32
CA ILE A 615 17.71 -10.59 19.38
C ILE A 615 18.90 -10.24 20.26
N SER A 616 19.34 -8.98 20.28
CA SER A 616 20.36 -8.50 21.22
C SER A 616 19.90 -8.67 22.68
N ILE A 617 18.65 -8.34 22.99
CA ILE A 617 18.07 -8.57 24.32
C ILE A 617 17.98 -10.07 24.62
N ALA A 618 17.46 -10.88 23.68
CA ALA A 618 17.37 -12.33 23.86
C ALA A 618 18.73 -12.97 24.14
N LEU A 619 19.79 -12.52 23.46
CA LEU A 619 21.16 -12.97 23.69
C LEU A 619 21.68 -12.58 25.08
N LEU A 620 21.43 -11.34 25.51
CA LEU A 620 21.81 -10.90 26.86
C LEU A 620 21.06 -11.69 27.94
N VAL A 621 19.78 -11.95 27.74
CA VAL A 621 18.96 -12.72 28.67
C VAL A 621 19.39 -14.18 28.70
N SER A 622 19.71 -14.80 27.55
CA SER A 622 20.17 -16.19 27.49
C SER A 622 21.53 -16.38 28.18
N LEU A 623 22.43 -15.40 28.10
CA LEU A 623 23.74 -15.46 28.76
C LEU A 623 23.73 -15.04 30.24
N THR A 624 22.62 -14.45 30.74
CA THR A 624 22.55 -13.96 32.14
C THR A 624 21.44 -14.62 32.94
N LEU A 625 20.18 -14.50 32.51
CA LEU A 625 19.01 -14.97 33.24
C LEU A 625 18.92 -16.50 33.27
N VAL A 626 19.23 -17.16 32.14
CA VAL A 626 19.17 -18.63 32.04
C VAL A 626 20.22 -19.30 32.96
N PRO A 627 21.51 -18.91 32.96
CA PRO A 627 22.46 -19.47 33.92
C PRO A 627 22.12 -19.12 35.37
N ALA A 628 21.54 -17.94 35.64
CA ALA A 628 21.02 -17.62 36.98
C ALA A 628 19.88 -18.57 37.40
N ALA A 629 18.95 -18.89 36.50
CA ALA A 629 17.89 -19.86 36.73
C ALA A 629 18.44 -21.28 36.94
N LEU A 630 19.42 -21.71 36.13
CA LEU A 630 20.11 -23.00 36.32
C LEU A 630 20.81 -23.08 37.68
N SER A 631 21.46 -21.99 38.12
CA SER A 631 22.09 -21.92 39.44
C SER A 631 21.08 -21.98 40.60
N LEU A 632 19.92 -21.33 40.47
CA LEU A 632 18.88 -21.28 41.52
C LEU A 632 18.09 -22.59 41.63
N PHE A 633 17.62 -23.13 40.51
CA PHE A 633 16.74 -24.30 40.49
C PHE A 633 17.52 -25.62 40.36
N GLY A 634 18.71 -25.58 39.76
CA GLY A 634 19.60 -26.73 39.58
C GLY A 634 18.90 -27.93 38.96
N ASP A 635 19.15 -29.11 39.51
CA ASP A 635 18.62 -30.38 39.00
C ASP A 635 17.09 -30.52 39.06
N ARG A 636 16.38 -29.65 39.81
CA ARG A 636 14.91 -29.65 39.88
C ARG A 636 14.27 -29.29 38.53
N LEU A 637 15.01 -28.60 37.66
CA LEU A 637 14.58 -28.28 36.30
C LEU A 637 14.43 -29.50 35.40
N PHE A 638 14.96 -30.67 35.79
CA PHE A 638 14.87 -31.88 34.99
C PHE A 638 13.82 -32.85 35.54
N TRP A 639 12.92 -32.40 36.43
CA TRP A 639 11.83 -33.21 36.96
C TRP A 639 10.85 -33.63 35.84
N PRO A 640 10.29 -34.85 35.85
CA PRO A 640 10.40 -35.92 36.87
C PRO A 640 11.58 -36.90 36.69
N ARG A 641 12.19 -36.96 35.50
CA ARG A 641 13.21 -37.98 35.19
C ARG A 641 14.61 -37.66 35.74
N GLY A 642 14.85 -36.42 36.16
CA GLY A 642 16.15 -35.92 36.61
C GLY A 642 17.17 -35.80 35.47
N VAL A 643 18.38 -35.34 35.80
CA VAL A 643 19.47 -35.11 34.80
C VAL A 643 20.01 -36.41 34.19
N GLY A 644 19.54 -37.58 34.67
CA GLY A 644 19.91 -38.90 34.16
C GLY A 644 21.21 -39.45 34.73
N LEU A 645 21.60 -39.04 35.95
CA LEU A 645 22.82 -39.47 36.64
C LEU A 645 22.92 -41.01 36.80
N ASN A 646 21.78 -41.71 36.87
CA ASN A 646 21.70 -43.16 37.09
C ASN A 646 21.52 -43.99 35.80
N ARG A 647 21.76 -43.44 34.60
CA ARG A 647 21.76 -44.25 33.38
C ARG A 647 22.98 -45.18 33.40
N ARG A 648 22.78 -46.46 33.73
CA ARG A 648 23.74 -47.54 33.41
C ARG A 648 24.14 -47.38 31.95
N LYS A 649 25.44 -47.41 31.64
CA LYS A 649 25.98 -47.56 30.27
C LYS A 649 25.37 -48.83 29.67
N ARG A 650 24.16 -48.72 29.12
CA ARG A 650 23.56 -49.77 28.32
C ARG A 650 24.47 -49.88 27.10
N THR A 651 24.88 -51.09 26.73
CA THR A 651 25.50 -51.36 25.42
C THR A 651 24.47 -51.01 24.35
N VAL A 652 24.46 -49.75 23.91
CA VAL A 652 23.42 -49.25 23.00
C VAL A 652 23.79 -49.66 21.58
N SER A 653 22.80 -50.23 20.87
CA SER A 653 22.72 -50.19 19.41
C SER A 653 23.22 -48.85 18.86
N GLU A 654 23.94 -48.85 17.73
CA GLU A 654 24.38 -47.60 17.08
C GLU A 654 23.25 -46.58 17.01
N SER A 655 23.52 -45.36 17.48
CA SER A 655 22.60 -44.21 17.43
C SER A 655 22.23 -43.90 15.97
N TYR A 656 21.02 -43.39 15.71
CA TYR A 656 20.62 -42.94 14.38
C TYR A 656 21.66 -41.96 13.79
N TYR A 657 22.12 -41.01 14.60
CA TYR A 657 23.12 -40.02 14.19
C TYR A 657 24.49 -40.64 13.88
N GLN A 658 24.87 -41.69 14.61
CA GLN A 658 26.11 -42.43 14.33
C GLN A 658 26.02 -43.16 12.96
N ARG A 659 24.88 -43.80 12.66
CA ARG A 659 24.65 -44.45 11.36
C ARG A 659 24.61 -43.42 10.22
N ALA A 660 23.92 -42.30 10.43
CA ALA A 660 23.82 -41.22 9.47
C ALA A 660 25.21 -40.62 9.17
N ALA A 661 26.04 -40.42 10.19
CA ALA A 661 27.41 -39.95 10.02
C ALA A 661 28.28 -40.94 9.23
N LYS A 662 28.27 -42.23 9.58
CA LYS A 662 29.01 -43.27 8.85
C LYS A 662 28.57 -43.38 7.38
N PHE A 663 27.26 -43.35 7.14
CA PHE A 663 26.70 -43.34 5.79
C PHE A 663 27.19 -42.13 5.00
N THR A 664 27.18 -40.95 5.63
CA THR A 664 27.58 -39.69 5.02
C THR A 664 29.06 -39.67 4.65
N ILE A 665 29.94 -40.12 5.54
CA ILE A 665 31.38 -40.19 5.26
C ILE A 665 31.64 -41.15 4.07
N ARG A 666 30.99 -42.31 4.07
CA ARG A 666 31.14 -43.34 3.02
C ARG A 666 30.62 -42.91 1.65
N HIS A 667 29.50 -42.18 1.61
CA HIS A 667 28.81 -41.80 0.37
C HIS A 667 28.84 -40.28 0.10
N SER A 668 29.84 -39.58 0.64
CA SER A 668 29.95 -38.12 0.57
C SER A 668 29.85 -37.55 -0.85
N LYS A 669 30.50 -38.16 -1.84
CA LYS A 669 30.40 -37.73 -3.26
C LYS A 669 28.97 -37.86 -3.82
N LEU A 670 28.27 -38.94 -3.50
CA LEU A 670 26.90 -39.19 -3.95
C LEU A 670 25.93 -38.16 -3.36
N ILE A 671 26.08 -37.86 -2.06
CA ILE A 671 25.22 -36.90 -1.36
C ILE A 671 25.36 -35.50 -1.97
N ILE A 672 26.59 -35.06 -2.26
CA ILE A 672 26.82 -33.76 -2.90
C ILE A 672 26.23 -33.73 -4.31
N LEU A 673 26.37 -34.81 -5.08
CA LEU A 673 25.80 -34.92 -6.43
C LEU A 673 24.26 -34.85 -6.41
N VAL A 674 23.62 -35.55 -5.47
CA VAL A 674 22.15 -35.50 -5.29
C VAL A 674 21.71 -34.09 -4.88
N ALA A 675 22.41 -33.44 -3.95
CA ALA A 675 22.10 -32.08 -3.55
C ALA A 675 22.21 -31.11 -4.75
N LEU A 676 23.24 -31.23 -5.57
CA LEU A 676 23.37 -30.44 -6.81
C LEU A 676 22.23 -30.73 -7.80
N ALA A 677 21.87 -32.01 -7.98
CA ALA A 677 20.80 -32.42 -8.88
C ALA A 677 19.42 -31.86 -8.47
N ILE A 678 19.16 -31.69 -7.18
CA ILE A 678 17.94 -31.03 -6.66
C ILE A 678 18.03 -29.50 -6.82
N SER A 679 19.24 -28.94 -6.66
CA SER A 679 19.46 -27.50 -6.71
C SER A 679 19.27 -26.93 -8.12
N LEU A 680 19.64 -27.66 -9.17
CA LEU A 680 19.48 -27.22 -10.56
C LEU A 680 18.02 -26.87 -10.93
N PRO A 681 17.02 -27.77 -10.77
CA PRO A 681 15.63 -27.45 -11.06
C PRO A 681 15.08 -26.39 -10.09
N ALA A 682 15.43 -26.43 -8.80
CA ALA A 682 14.99 -25.42 -7.84
C ALA A 682 15.44 -24.01 -8.25
N THR A 683 16.69 -23.86 -8.67
CA THR A 683 17.24 -22.59 -9.17
C THR A 683 16.53 -22.15 -10.44
N SER A 684 16.28 -23.08 -11.37
CA SER A 684 15.55 -22.78 -12.60
C SER A 684 14.16 -22.22 -12.31
N THR A 685 13.41 -22.84 -11.38
CA THR A 685 12.06 -22.38 -11.01
C THR A 685 12.06 -20.96 -10.47
N ILE A 686 13.04 -20.62 -9.63
CA ILE A 686 13.18 -19.27 -9.07
C ILE A 686 13.49 -18.25 -10.17
N LEU A 687 14.39 -18.59 -11.10
CA LEU A 687 14.77 -17.71 -12.21
C LEU A 687 13.63 -17.42 -13.18
N THR A 688 12.67 -18.35 -13.30
CA THR A 688 11.49 -18.18 -14.14
C THR A 688 10.30 -17.57 -13.41
N SER A 689 10.35 -17.48 -12.07
CA SER A 689 9.24 -16.98 -11.27
C SER A 689 9.16 -15.46 -11.24
N HIS A 690 7.95 -14.92 -11.29
CA HIS A 690 7.68 -13.50 -11.11
C HIS A 690 7.25 -13.24 -9.66
N THR A 691 7.77 -12.17 -9.05
CA THR A 691 7.33 -11.71 -7.74
C THR A 691 6.29 -10.60 -7.88
N SER A 692 5.26 -10.68 -7.05
CA SER A 692 4.17 -9.71 -7.02
C SER A 692 4.46 -8.55 -6.07
N HIS A 693 4.14 -7.35 -6.54
CA HIS A 693 4.11 -6.12 -5.74
C HIS A 693 2.67 -5.66 -5.44
N ASP A 694 1.67 -6.48 -5.80
CA ASP A 694 0.28 -6.17 -5.52
C ASP A 694 -0.07 -6.48 -4.06
N PHE A 695 -0.10 -5.44 -3.23
CA PHE A 695 -0.46 -5.55 -1.82
C PHE A 695 -1.90 -5.98 -1.58
N ILE A 696 -2.83 -5.71 -2.51
CA ILE A 696 -4.25 -6.08 -2.34
C ILE A 696 -4.43 -7.59 -2.48
N SER A 697 -3.63 -8.23 -3.35
CA SER A 697 -3.58 -9.69 -3.44
C SER A 697 -3.28 -10.36 -2.08
N GLN A 698 -2.53 -9.67 -1.22
CA GLN A 698 -2.08 -10.16 0.09
C GLN A 698 -3.10 -9.96 1.23
N ILE A 699 -4.28 -9.41 0.93
CA ILE A 699 -5.38 -9.31 1.90
C ILE A 699 -6.29 -10.55 1.73
N PRO A 700 -6.83 -11.13 2.83
CA PRO A 700 -7.72 -12.29 2.72
C PRO A 700 -9.00 -11.95 1.95
N SER A 701 -9.43 -12.82 1.02
CA SER A 701 -10.62 -12.61 0.18
C SER A 701 -11.95 -12.57 0.95
N GLN A 702 -11.96 -13.06 2.20
CA GLN A 702 -13.13 -13.11 3.06
C GLN A 702 -13.44 -11.76 3.75
N LEU A 703 -12.50 -10.80 3.74
CA LEU A 703 -12.68 -9.52 4.40
C LEU A 703 -13.46 -8.54 3.52
N ASP A 704 -14.34 -7.76 4.13
CA ASP A 704 -15.22 -6.81 3.43
C ASP A 704 -14.45 -5.78 2.58
N SER A 705 -13.23 -5.39 3.01
CA SER A 705 -12.41 -4.43 2.27
C SER A 705 -11.93 -4.96 0.93
N LYS A 706 -11.50 -6.24 0.88
CA LYS A 706 -11.10 -6.91 -0.36
C LYS A 706 -12.32 -7.31 -1.20
N ALA A 707 -13.35 -7.88 -0.58
CA ALA A 707 -14.58 -8.22 -1.29
C ALA A 707 -15.21 -6.97 -1.96
N GLY A 708 -15.19 -5.81 -1.29
CA GLY A 708 -15.64 -4.55 -1.87
C GLY A 708 -14.75 -4.02 -3.00
N TYR A 709 -13.44 -4.30 -2.99
CA TYR A 709 -12.52 -3.95 -4.08
C TYR A 709 -12.67 -4.85 -5.31
N ASP A 710 -12.86 -6.17 -5.10
CA ASP A 710 -13.00 -7.16 -6.16
C ASP A 710 -14.31 -7.00 -6.97
N VAL A 711 -15.29 -6.28 -6.42
CA VAL A 711 -16.46 -5.81 -7.17
C VAL A 711 -15.97 -4.78 -8.20
N LYS A 712 -15.67 -5.25 -9.41
CA LYS A 712 -15.18 -4.44 -10.53
C LYS A 712 -16.18 -3.34 -10.87
N ILE A 713 -15.86 -2.11 -10.47
CA ILE A 713 -16.62 -0.91 -10.84
C ILE A 713 -15.81 -0.16 -11.89
N TYR A 714 -16.31 -0.13 -13.12
CA TYR A 714 -15.72 0.64 -14.20
C TYR A 714 -16.09 2.12 -14.03
N GLY A 715 -15.11 2.99 -13.77
CA GLY A 715 -15.33 4.43 -13.56
C GLY A 715 -14.33 5.34 -14.30
N ILE A 716 -14.90 6.37 -14.96
CA ILE A 716 -14.37 7.71 -15.32
C ILE A 716 -13.15 7.93 -16.25
N THR A 717 -12.69 7.00 -17.07
CA THR A 717 -11.53 7.29 -17.97
C THR A 717 -11.81 7.19 -19.46
N HIS A 718 -12.83 7.91 -19.93
CA HIS A 718 -12.83 8.44 -21.30
C HIS A 718 -13.06 9.95 -21.23
N PRO A 719 -12.02 10.80 -21.42
CA PRO A 719 -12.26 12.22 -21.58
C PRO A 719 -12.89 12.43 -22.97
N ALA A 720 -14.21 12.35 -23.04
CA ALA A 720 -14.96 12.84 -24.19
C ALA A 720 -15.32 14.31 -23.93
N GLY A 721 -14.33 15.16 -24.09
CA GLY A 721 -14.51 16.59 -24.29
C GLY A 721 -13.74 17.00 -25.54
N GLU A 722 -14.31 17.88 -26.36
CA GLU A 722 -13.51 18.54 -27.39
C GLU A 722 -12.40 19.33 -26.69
N ALA A 723 -11.16 19.08 -27.08
CA ALA A 723 -10.03 19.86 -26.59
C ALA A 723 -10.27 21.31 -27.02
N ILE A 724 -10.52 22.21 -26.06
CA ILE A 724 -10.50 23.64 -26.32
C ILE A 724 -9.02 24.05 -26.25
N PRO A 725 -8.38 24.40 -27.38
CA PRO A 725 -7.00 24.86 -27.34
C PRO A 725 -6.91 26.12 -26.49
N TYR A 726 -5.93 26.21 -25.58
CA TYR A 726 -5.78 27.36 -24.67
C TYR A 726 -5.73 28.71 -25.41
N SER A 727 -5.30 28.70 -26.67
CA SER A 727 -5.30 29.86 -27.58
C SER A 727 -6.67 30.46 -27.87
N SER A 728 -7.78 29.74 -27.65
CA SER A 728 -9.15 30.26 -27.80
C SER A 728 -9.82 30.64 -26.48
N PHE A 729 -9.12 30.55 -25.33
CA PHE A 729 -9.68 30.93 -24.03
C PHE A 729 -10.11 32.39 -23.98
N ASP A 730 -9.32 33.29 -24.58
CA ASP A 730 -9.63 34.72 -24.69
C ASP A 730 -10.83 35.02 -25.61
N GLN A 731 -11.25 34.06 -26.43
CA GLN A 731 -12.37 34.18 -27.36
C GLN A 731 -13.70 33.70 -26.75
N LEU A 732 -13.68 33.06 -25.57
CA LEU A 732 -14.87 32.63 -24.84
C LEU A 732 -15.59 33.83 -24.18
N SER A 733 -16.90 33.71 -23.94
CA SER A 733 -17.62 34.75 -23.21
C SER A 733 -17.15 34.83 -21.75
N ARG A 734 -17.27 36.00 -21.11
CA ARG A 734 -16.88 36.18 -19.69
C ARG A 734 -17.58 35.19 -18.74
N ALA A 735 -18.81 34.79 -19.05
CA ALA A 735 -19.56 33.82 -18.26
C ALA A 735 -18.98 32.39 -18.39
N GLU A 736 -18.58 31.99 -19.60
CA GLU A 736 -17.94 30.69 -19.87
C GLU A 736 -16.53 30.63 -19.28
N GLN A 737 -15.76 31.71 -19.40
CA GLN A 737 -14.45 31.83 -18.76
C GLN A 737 -14.55 31.69 -17.24
N GLN A 738 -15.53 32.36 -16.60
CA GLN A 738 -15.74 32.25 -15.16
C GLN A 738 -16.17 30.84 -14.74
N ALA A 739 -17.04 30.18 -15.50
CA ALA A 739 -17.42 28.79 -15.24
C ALA A 739 -16.23 27.83 -15.36
N MET A 740 -15.36 28.05 -16.35
CA MET A 740 -14.16 27.23 -16.57
C MET A 740 -13.11 27.47 -15.49
N ILE A 741 -12.88 28.72 -15.09
CA ILE A 741 -12.00 29.09 -13.96
C ILE A 741 -12.50 28.45 -12.66
N GLN A 742 -13.81 28.46 -12.40
CA GLN A 742 -14.36 27.79 -11.22
C GLN A 742 -14.14 26.27 -11.25
N THR A 743 -14.19 25.65 -12.43
CA THR A 743 -13.95 24.22 -12.62
C THR A 743 -12.46 23.85 -12.48
N MET A 744 -11.55 24.77 -12.87
CA MET A 744 -10.09 24.59 -12.75
C MET A 744 -9.57 24.87 -11.34
N LYS A 745 -10.25 25.72 -10.56
CA LYS A 745 -9.81 26.18 -9.23
C LYS A 745 -9.36 25.06 -8.26
N PRO A 746 -10.00 23.87 -8.21
CA PRO A 746 -9.54 22.76 -7.35
C PRO A 746 -8.18 22.15 -7.77
N PHE A 747 -7.76 22.37 -9.01
CA PHE A 747 -6.52 21.84 -9.61
C PHE A 747 -5.41 22.89 -9.69
N VAL A 748 -5.62 24.08 -9.10
CA VAL A 748 -4.61 25.13 -8.93
C VAL A 748 -4.30 25.25 -7.45
N GLY A 749 -3.02 25.23 -7.10
CA GLY A 749 -2.56 25.32 -5.72
C GLY A 749 -2.96 26.63 -5.06
N ALA A 750 -3.10 26.62 -3.74
CA ALA A 750 -3.42 27.83 -2.96
C ALA A 750 -2.40 28.96 -3.16
N ASP A 751 -1.16 28.62 -3.50
CA ASP A 751 -0.07 29.54 -3.86
C ASP A 751 -0.23 30.21 -5.24
N GLY A 752 -1.15 29.74 -6.08
CA GLY A 752 -1.31 30.17 -7.47
C GLY A 752 -0.13 29.85 -8.39
N LYS A 753 0.84 29.05 -7.92
CA LYS A 753 2.07 28.67 -8.63
C LYS A 753 2.14 27.19 -8.95
N SER A 754 1.40 26.39 -8.19
CA SER A 754 1.32 24.93 -8.36
C SER A 754 0.09 24.57 -9.20
N GLY A 755 0.23 23.61 -10.11
CA GLY A 755 -0.87 23.06 -10.90
C GLY A 755 -0.88 21.54 -10.83
N MET A 756 -2.05 20.93 -10.67
CA MET A 756 -2.19 19.47 -10.60
C MET A 756 -2.91 18.94 -11.83
N VAL A 757 -2.32 17.93 -12.47
CA VAL A 757 -2.95 17.16 -13.53
C VAL A 757 -3.30 15.79 -12.96
N TRP A 758 -4.58 15.43 -13.01
CA TRP A 758 -5.06 14.14 -12.54
C TRP A 758 -5.16 13.16 -13.71
N ALA A 759 -4.40 12.07 -13.64
CA ALA A 759 -4.46 10.97 -14.60
C ALA A 759 -4.81 9.68 -13.88
N VAL A 760 -5.76 8.91 -14.42
CA VAL A 760 -6.16 7.61 -13.89
C VAL A 760 -5.85 6.57 -14.96
N LEU A 761 -5.14 5.51 -14.56
CA LEU A 761 -4.79 4.41 -15.45
C LEU A 761 -6.00 3.49 -15.64
N ALA A 762 -6.12 2.88 -16.82
CA ALA A 762 -7.20 1.93 -17.11
C ALA A 762 -6.99 0.56 -16.45
N THR A 763 -5.76 0.28 -16.03
CA THR A 763 -5.35 -0.95 -15.35
C THR A 763 -5.31 -0.75 -13.84
N GLU A 764 -5.34 -1.85 -13.09
CA GLU A 764 -5.28 -1.83 -11.64
C GLU A 764 -4.01 -1.10 -11.14
N PRO A 765 -4.13 -0.24 -10.11
CA PRO A 765 -3.07 0.70 -9.74
C PRO A 765 -1.78 0.05 -9.23
N TYR A 766 -1.86 -1.20 -8.75
CA TYR A 766 -0.72 -1.98 -8.24
C TYR A 766 -0.17 -2.98 -9.26
N SER A 767 -0.78 -3.09 -10.45
CA SER A 767 -0.35 -4.05 -11.48
C SER A 767 0.96 -3.65 -12.15
N ASP A 768 1.71 -4.64 -12.63
CA ASP A 768 2.96 -4.41 -13.38
C ASP A 768 2.74 -3.55 -14.62
N VAL A 769 1.60 -3.71 -15.29
CA VAL A 769 1.22 -2.91 -16.47
C VAL A 769 1.06 -1.44 -16.11
N ALA A 770 0.46 -1.14 -14.96
CA ALA A 770 0.32 0.23 -14.46
C ALA A 770 1.67 0.85 -14.12
N ILE A 771 2.55 0.09 -13.46
CA ILE A 771 3.91 0.51 -13.10
C ILE A 771 4.74 0.81 -14.36
N GLN A 772 4.71 -0.07 -15.36
CA GLN A 772 5.40 0.14 -16.64
C GLN A 772 4.86 1.37 -17.39
N THR A 773 3.53 1.56 -17.38
CA THR A 773 2.89 2.73 -17.99
C THR A 773 3.33 4.02 -17.31
N LEU A 774 3.46 4.02 -15.99
CA LEU A 774 3.95 5.16 -15.23
C LEU A 774 5.40 5.51 -15.58
N GLY A 775 6.27 4.51 -15.80
CA GLY A 775 7.63 4.73 -16.28
C GLY A 775 7.64 5.56 -17.57
N ARG A 776 6.78 5.20 -18.54
CA ARG A 776 6.59 5.96 -19.79
C ARG A 776 6.03 7.36 -19.56
N ILE A 777 5.09 7.52 -18.63
CA ILE A 777 4.55 8.83 -18.26
C ILE A 777 5.66 9.73 -17.71
N ARG A 778 6.49 9.25 -16.79
CA ARG A 778 7.62 10.01 -16.23
C ARG A 778 8.63 10.41 -17.31
N GLU A 779 8.93 9.51 -18.24
CA GLU A 779 9.82 9.80 -19.36
C GLU A 779 9.24 10.88 -20.30
N ASN A 780 7.95 10.80 -20.61
CA ASN A 780 7.24 11.81 -21.40
C ASN A 780 7.20 13.17 -20.68
N VAL A 781 6.95 13.19 -19.37
CA VAL A 781 6.96 14.45 -18.59
C VAL A 781 8.36 15.08 -18.58
N ARG A 782 9.41 14.28 -18.37
CA ARG A 782 10.81 14.77 -18.40
C ARG A 782 11.22 15.26 -19.79
N SER A 783 10.82 14.57 -20.85
CA SER A 783 11.13 15.00 -22.23
C SER A 783 10.39 16.30 -22.59
N MET A 784 9.13 16.45 -22.19
CA MET A 784 8.37 17.71 -22.34
C MET A 784 9.02 18.87 -21.59
N GLN A 785 9.49 18.63 -20.35
CA GLN A 785 10.22 19.62 -19.56
C GLN A 785 11.50 20.09 -20.27
N ALA A 786 12.24 19.15 -20.85
CA ALA A 786 13.52 19.42 -21.50
C ALA A 786 13.35 20.21 -22.81
N GLN A 787 12.27 19.93 -23.55
CA GLN A 787 11.98 20.54 -24.86
C GLN A 787 11.34 21.93 -24.75
N ASN A 788 10.53 22.19 -23.71
CA ASN A 788 9.81 23.45 -23.59
C ASN A 788 10.56 24.45 -22.68
N SER A 789 11.01 25.57 -23.27
CA SER A 789 11.76 26.60 -22.54
C SER A 789 11.00 27.21 -21.36
N LEU A 790 9.65 27.20 -21.39
CA LEU A 790 8.80 27.69 -20.31
C LEU A 790 8.71 26.71 -19.13
N LEU A 791 8.89 25.41 -19.39
CA LEU A 791 8.78 24.34 -18.39
C LEU A 791 10.13 23.96 -17.78
N ARG A 792 11.25 24.40 -18.37
CA ARG A 792 12.59 24.12 -17.80
C ARG A 792 12.77 24.62 -16.37
N SER A 793 12.12 25.73 -16.02
CA SER A 793 12.17 26.28 -14.67
C SER A 793 11.09 25.73 -13.72
N SER A 794 10.14 24.92 -14.21
CA SER A 794 9.11 24.32 -13.36
C SER A 794 9.56 22.96 -12.83
N THR A 795 9.12 22.60 -11.64
CA THR A 795 9.30 21.26 -11.07
C THR A 795 8.09 20.41 -11.41
N MET A 796 8.27 19.35 -12.21
CA MET A 796 7.20 18.40 -12.53
C MET A 796 7.48 17.07 -11.83
N MET A 797 6.47 16.55 -11.13
CA MET A 797 6.56 15.31 -10.37
C MET A 797 5.31 14.48 -10.59
N VAL A 798 5.49 13.15 -10.64
CA VAL A 798 4.41 12.18 -10.79
C VAL A 798 4.20 11.44 -9.47
N GLY A 799 3.03 11.66 -8.86
CA GLY A 799 2.59 11.03 -7.62
C GLY A 799 1.36 10.12 -7.78
N GLY A 800 0.81 9.66 -6.66
CA GLY A 800 -0.33 8.74 -6.61
C GLY A 800 0.05 7.30 -6.27
N ALA A 801 -0.94 6.43 -6.05
CA ALA A 801 -0.72 5.06 -5.56
C ALA A 801 0.22 4.24 -6.46
N THR A 802 0.01 4.26 -7.78
CA THR A 802 0.90 3.58 -8.74
C THR A 802 2.32 4.14 -8.72
N ALA A 803 2.48 5.45 -8.52
CA ALA A 803 3.79 6.08 -8.39
C ALA A 803 4.50 5.68 -7.11
N SER A 804 3.76 5.56 -6.01
CA SER A 804 4.29 5.05 -4.75
C SER A 804 4.80 3.61 -4.88
N VAL A 805 4.08 2.77 -5.63
CA VAL A 805 4.48 1.36 -5.88
C VAL A 805 5.64 1.28 -6.87
N ALA A 806 5.66 2.11 -7.91
CA ALA A 806 6.79 2.17 -8.84
C ALA A 806 8.08 2.64 -8.15
N ASP A 807 7.99 3.65 -7.28
CA ASP A 807 9.12 4.10 -6.46
C ASP A 807 9.58 2.99 -5.51
N LEU A 808 8.63 2.24 -4.92
CA LEU A 808 8.92 1.06 -4.14
C LEU A 808 9.69 0.00 -4.94
N VAL A 809 9.22 -0.38 -6.14
CA VAL A 809 9.88 -1.40 -6.98
C VAL A 809 11.31 -0.97 -7.33
N SER A 810 11.51 0.31 -7.62
CA SER A 810 12.84 0.85 -7.91
C SER A 810 13.77 0.84 -6.69
N ALA A 811 13.24 1.18 -5.50
CA ALA A 811 13.99 1.17 -4.25
C ALA A 811 14.29 -0.25 -3.78
N SER A 812 13.32 -1.17 -3.89
CA SER A 812 13.45 -2.56 -3.48
C SER A 812 14.47 -3.31 -4.33
N GLY A 813 14.53 -3.06 -5.64
CA GLY A 813 15.53 -3.66 -6.53
C GLY A 813 16.96 -3.26 -6.15
N GLN A 814 17.18 -1.98 -5.82
CA GLN A 814 18.50 -1.50 -5.38
C GLN A 814 18.87 -2.03 -3.98
N ASP A 815 17.91 -2.04 -3.05
CA ASP A 815 18.09 -2.61 -1.72
C ASP A 815 18.37 -4.11 -1.78
N TYR A 816 17.75 -4.85 -2.70
CA TYR A 816 17.96 -6.29 -2.86
C TYR A 816 19.44 -6.63 -3.04
N VAL A 817 20.12 -5.96 -3.97
CA VAL A 817 21.54 -6.20 -4.26
C VAL A 817 22.43 -5.72 -3.11
N ASN A 818 22.16 -4.54 -2.60
CA ASN A 818 22.94 -3.92 -1.53
C ASN A 818 22.85 -4.74 -0.24
N LEU A 819 21.63 -5.09 0.19
CA LEU A 819 21.38 -5.85 1.43
C LEU A 819 21.94 -7.27 1.32
N THR A 820 21.67 -7.98 0.23
CA THR A 820 22.23 -9.33 0.01
C THR A 820 23.74 -9.32 0.13
N SER A 821 24.41 -8.36 -0.51
CA SER A 821 25.86 -8.22 -0.44
C SER A 821 26.36 -7.88 0.96
N LEU A 822 25.70 -6.96 1.65
CA LEU A 822 26.05 -6.55 3.02
C LEU A 822 25.87 -7.70 4.03
N VAL A 823 24.77 -8.45 3.95
CA VAL A 823 24.49 -9.62 4.79
C VAL A 823 25.58 -10.66 4.59
N LEU A 824 25.80 -11.08 3.35
CA LEU A 824 26.76 -12.14 3.03
C LEU A 824 28.19 -11.74 3.44
N MET A 825 28.58 -10.48 3.19
CA MET A 825 29.89 -9.97 3.58
C MET A 825 30.03 -9.87 5.11
N GLY A 826 29.05 -9.25 5.79
CA GLY A 826 29.09 -9.05 7.23
C GLY A 826 29.15 -10.37 7.98
N VAL A 827 28.36 -11.34 7.54
CA VAL A 827 28.37 -12.70 8.09
C VAL A 827 29.63 -13.47 7.72
N PHE A 828 30.13 -13.37 6.48
CA PHE A 828 31.40 -13.97 6.08
C PHE A 828 32.54 -13.48 6.99
N ILE A 829 32.61 -12.17 7.27
CA ILE A 829 33.61 -11.58 8.16
C ILE A 829 33.43 -12.11 9.58
N ALA A 830 32.20 -12.13 10.12
CA ALA A 830 31.92 -12.63 11.45
C ALA A 830 32.34 -14.09 11.62
N LEU A 831 32.00 -14.95 10.64
CA LEU A 831 32.39 -16.36 10.62
C LEU A 831 33.90 -16.55 10.40
N LEU A 832 34.54 -15.75 9.56
CA LEU A 832 35.99 -15.79 9.36
C LEU A 832 36.71 -15.50 10.67
N LEU A 833 36.23 -14.51 11.44
CA LEU A 833 36.77 -14.20 12.75
C LEU A 833 36.49 -15.30 13.78
N ALA A 834 35.26 -15.83 13.83
CA ALA A 834 34.87 -16.88 14.78
C ALA A 834 35.58 -18.22 14.51
N LEU A 835 35.65 -18.62 13.24
CA LEU A 835 36.16 -19.92 12.83
C LEU A 835 37.64 -19.89 12.45
N GLY A 836 38.26 -18.76 12.14
CA GLY A 836 39.69 -18.73 11.78
C GLY A 836 40.02 -19.59 10.55
N SER A 837 39.09 -19.68 9.60
CA SER A 837 39.20 -20.41 8.33
C SER A 837 38.50 -19.59 7.24
N VAL A 838 39.02 -19.62 6.01
CA VAL A 838 38.44 -18.87 4.87
C VAL A 838 37.41 -19.72 4.13
N PHE A 839 37.73 -20.99 3.86
CA PHE A 839 36.85 -21.87 3.07
C PHE A 839 35.67 -22.41 3.86
N THR A 840 35.78 -22.50 5.18
CA THR A 840 34.67 -22.93 6.02
C THR A 840 33.51 -21.94 5.97
N PRO A 841 33.66 -20.62 6.25
CA PRO A 841 32.58 -19.66 6.09
C PRO A 841 31.94 -19.64 4.71
N LEU A 842 32.74 -19.72 3.64
CA LEU A 842 32.23 -19.75 2.26
C LEU A 842 31.32 -20.96 2.01
N ARG A 843 31.70 -22.14 2.50
CA ARG A 843 30.89 -23.34 2.35
C ARG A 843 29.56 -23.24 3.13
N LEU A 844 29.57 -22.58 4.29
CA LEU A 844 28.38 -22.44 5.15
C LEU A 844 27.36 -21.53 4.48
N ILE A 845 27.83 -20.39 3.95
CA ILE A 845 27.01 -19.51 3.13
C ILE A 845 26.45 -20.27 1.94
N PHE A 846 27.28 -21.08 1.28
CA PHE A 846 26.83 -21.88 0.13
C PHE A 846 25.71 -22.87 0.49
N THR A 847 25.85 -23.64 1.58
CA THR A 847 24.82 -24.60 1.99
C THR A 847 23.51 -23.91 2.37
N ILE A 848 23.57 -22.70 2.94
CA ILE A 848 22.39 -21.87 3.21
C ILE A 848 21.71 -21.40 1.92
N LEU A 849 22.48 -20.94 0.94
CA LEU A 849 21.91 -20.52 -0.34
C LEU A 849 21.17 -21.68 -1.03
N LEU A 850 21.66 -22.92 -0.87
CA LEU A 850 20.96 -24.11 -1.35
C LEU A 850 19.62 -24.35 -0.63
N SER A 851 19.57 -24.31 0.71
CA SER A 851 18.30 -24.48 1.44
C SER A 851 17.30 -23.38 1.13
N VAL A 852 17.75 -22.13 1.03
CA VAL A 852 16.90 -20.99 0.65
C VAL A 852 16.33 -21.22 -0.75
N SER A 853 17.14 -21.70 -1.69
CA SER A 853 16.67 -22.02 -3.05
C SER A 853 15.62 -23.14 -3.06
N TRP A 854 15.86 -24.22 -2.32
CA TRP A 854 14.92 -25.34 -2.25
C TRP A 854 13.60 -24.94 -1.59
N ALA A 855 13.66 -24.16 -0.52
CA ALA A 855 12.46 -23.67 0.15
C ALA A 855 11.69 -22.68 -0.73
N MET A 856 12.39 -21.80 -1.46
CA MET A 856 11.75 -20.87 -2.39
C MET A 856 10.96 -21.62 -3.46
N ALA A 857 11.58 -22.65 -4.07
CA ALA A 857 10.88 -23.51 -5.03
C ALA A 857 9.67 -24.22 -4.39
N GLY A 858 9.79 -24.66 -3.13
CA GLY A 858 8.68 -25.25 -2.38
C GLY A 858 7.53 -24.27 -2.11
N VAL A 859 7.83 -23.04 -1.69
CA VAL A 859 6.82 -22.00 -1.44
C VAL A 859 6.15 -21.55 -2.74
N LEU A 860 6.90 -21.43 -3.84
CA LEU A 860 6.36 -21.13 -5.16
C LEU A 860 5.29 -22.15 -5.56
N ILE A 861 5.63 -23.44 -5.51
CA ILE A 861 4.69 -24.53 -5.82
C ILE A 861 3.47 -24.47 -4.89
N PHE A 862 3.68 -24.22 -3.60
CA PHE A 862 2.59 -24.11 -2.63
C PHE A 862 1.66 -22.93 -2.92
N SER A 863 2.23 -21.75 -3.21
CA SER A 863 1.48 -20.51 -3.46
C SER A 863 0.62 -20.64 -4.72
N GLU A 864 1.20 -21.16 -5.81
CA GLU A 864 0.49 -21.38 -7.07
C GLU A 864 -0.62 -22.43 -6.93
N THR A 865 -0.37 -23.53 -6.18
CA THR A 865 -1.30 -24.67 -6.12
C THR A 865 -2.41 -24.47 -5.08
N PHE A 866 -2.11 -23.91 -3.91
CA PHE A 866 -3.04 -23.87 -2.77
C PHE A 866 -3.59 -22.48 -2.48
N MET A 867 -2.78 -21.42 -2.66
CA MET A 867 -3.18 -20.07 -2.30
C MET A 867 -3.82 -19.31 -3.47
N GLY A 868 -3.51 -19.70 -4.71
CA GLY A 868 -3.96 -18.98 -5.91
C GLY A 868 -3.40 -17.55 -5.98
N SER A 869 -2.28 -17.30 -5.31
CA SER A 869 -1.61 -16.00 -5.21
C SER A 869 -0.18 -16.10 -5.72
N GLU A 870 0.33 -15.01 -6.26
CA GLU A 870 1.73 -14.90 -6.66
C GLU A 870 2.66 -14.79 -5.44
N LEU A 871 3.96 -15.03 -5.67
CA LEU A 871 4.98 -14.96 -4.64
C LEU A 871 5.25 -13.50 -4.24
N ILE A 872 5.26 -13.19 -2.95
CA ILE A 872 5.54 -11.83 -2.50
C ILE A 872 7.01 -11.42 -2.73
N TRP A 873 7.24 -10.19 -3.20
CA TRP A 873 8.58 -9.65 -3.51
C TRP A 873 9.56 -9.63 -2.33
N ILE A 874 9.07 -9.50 -1.10
CA ILE A 874 9.91 -9.39 0.11
C ILE A 874 10.45 -10.74 0.60
N LEU A 875 9.82 -11.85 0.19
CA LEU A 875 10.13 -13.20 0.69
C LEU A 875 11.61 -13.60 0.47
N PRO A 876 12.23 -13.39 -0.72
CA PRO A 876 13.64 -13.77 -0.93
C PRO A 876 14.62 -13.03 -0.03
N ILE A 877 14.39 -11.73 0.19
CA ILE A 877 15.22 -10.93 1.10
C ILE A 877 15.08 -11.48 2.51
N MET A 878 13.86 -11.69 2.97
CA MET A 878 13.61 -12.13 4.35
C MET A 878 14.12 -13.56 4.59
N LEU A 879 13.89 -14.50 3.66
CA LEU A 879 14.44 -15.85 3.77
C LEU A 879 15.95 -15.85 3.81
N LEU A 880 16.60 -15.05 2.96
CA LEU A 880 18.05 -14.93 2.98
C LEU A 880 18.54 -14.35 4.31
N VAL A 881 18.01 -13.21 4.76
CA VAL A 881 18.54 -12.56 5.97
C VAL A 881 18.25 -13.38 7.23
N ILE A 882 17.04 -13.91 7.35
CA ILE A 882 16.65 -14.74 8.50
C ILE A 882 17.50 -16.01 8.52
N MET A 883 17.69 -16.67 7.36
CA MET A 883 18.45 -17.91 7.33
C MET A 883 19.96 -17.70 7.47
N VAL A 884 20.51 -16.64 6.89
CA VAL A 884 21.92 -16.33 7.10
C VAL A 884 22.16 -15.89 8.55
N GLY A 885 21.18 -15.25 9.20
CA GLY A 885 21.22 -14.97 10.63
C GLY A 885 21.14 -16.25 11.45
N LEU A 886 19.96 -16.87 11.49
CA LEU A 886 19.60 -17.98 12.39
C LEU A 886 20.20 -19.33 11.95
N GLY A 887 20.28 -19.55 10.64
CA GLY A 887 20.75 -20.78 10.04
C GLY A 887 22.26 -20.95 10.08
N LEU A 888 23.04 -20.05 10.67
CA LEU A 888 24.46 -20.31 10.90
C LEU A 888 24.76 -20.88 12.28
N ASP A 889 23.84 -20.71 13.23
CA ASP A 889 24.06 -20.98 14.64
C ASP A 889 24.45 -22.45 14.87
N TYR A 890 23.65 -23.34 14.32
CA TYR A 890 23.85 -24.78 14.34
C TYR A 890 25.13 -25.23 13.61
N ASP A 891 25.65 -24.48 12.63
CA ASP A 891 26.84 -24.87 11.84
C ASP A 891 28.08 -24.51 12.62
N ILE A 892 28.05 -23.33 13.25
CA ILE A 892 29.04 -22.94 14.24
C ILE A 892 29.10 -24.01 15.34
N PHE A 893 27.96 -24.49 15.86
CA PHE A 893 27.97 -25.56 16.88
C PHE A 893 28.57 -26.89 16.38
N LEU A 894 28.21 -27.34 15.17
CA LEU A 894 28.77 -28.58 14.62
C LEU A 894 30.28 -28.43 14.35
N VAL A 895 30.69 -27.36 13.68
CA VAL A 895 32.08 -27.15 13.26
C VAL A 895 33.00 -26.86 14.45
N THR A 896 32.55 -26.14 15.46
CA THR A 896 33.33 -25.94 16.70
C THR A 896 33.55 -27.26 17.42
N ARG A 897 32.56 -28.15 17.46
CA ARG A 897 32.71 -29.48 18.06
C ARG A 897 33.64 -30.39 17.26
N ILE A 898 33.56 -30.36 15.92
CA ILE A 898 34.53 -31.06 15.06
C ILE A 898 35.94 -30.54 15.33
N ARG A 899 36.11 -29.21 15.42
CA ARG A 899 37.40 -28.58 15.72
C ARG A 899 37.95 -29.07 17.06
N GLU A 900 37.12 -29.08 18.10
CA GLU A 900 37.52 -29.53 19.43
C GLU A 900 38.11 -30.95 19.40
N TYR A 901 37.47 -31.88 18.68
CA TYR A 901 37.98 -33.23 18.52
C TYR A 901 39.27 -33.30 17.67
N VAL A 902 39.36 -32.52 16.59
CA VAL A 902 40.57 -32.47 15.74
C VAL A 902 41.77 -31.90 16.51
N VAL A 903 41.57 -30.84 17.29
CA VAL A 903 42.60 -30.22 18.16
C VAL A 903 43.01 -31.18 19.28
N SER A 904 42.07 -31.98 19.79
CA SER A 904 42.34 -33.05 20.77
C SER A 904 43.06 -34.28 20.18
N GLY A 905 43.41 -34.26 18.88
CA GLY A 905 44.21 -35.29 18.21
C GLY A 905 43.40 -36.35 17.45
N ALA A 906 42.07 -36.27 17.38
CA ALA A 906 41.26 -37.23 16.62
C ALA A 906 41.47 -37.07 15.09
N ARG A 907 41.38 -38.17 14.32
CA ARG A 907 41.35 -38.07 12.85
C ARG A 907 40.11 -37.28 12.41
N GLU A 908 40.21 -36.58 11.28
CA GLU A 908 39.15 -35.66 10.84
C GLU A 908 37.82 -36.38 10.60
N GLU A 909 37.84 -37.57 9.99
CA GLU A 909 36.65 -38.41 9.77
C GLU A 909 36.03 -38.87 11.10
N ASP A 910 36.85 -39.35 12.04
CA ASP A 910 36.40 -39.77 13.38
C ASP A 910 35.84 -38.58 14.18
N ALA A 911 36.43 -37.40 14.01
CA ALA A 911 35.98 -36.16 14.66
C ALA A 911 34.62 -35.72 14.11
N ILE A 912 34.41 -35.83 12.79
CA ILE A 912 33.12 -35.57 12.14
C ILE A 912 32.07 -36.56 12.64
N GLU A 913 32.37 -37.86 12.69
CA GLU A 913 31.43 -38.88 13.18
C GLU A 913 30.99 -38.60 14.63
N ARG A 914 31.96 -38.39 15.53
CA ARG A 914 31.68 -38.13 16.96
C ARG A 914 30.92 -36.82 17.17
N ALA A 915 31.25 -35.79 16.41
CA ALA A 915 30.53 -34.52 16.49
C ALA A 915 29.07 -34.70 16.11
N VAL A 916 28.77 -35.29 14.95
CA VAL A 916 27.39 -35.54 14.50
C VAL A 916 26.63 -36.43 15.47
N GLU A 917 27.27 -37.47 16.03
CA GLU A 917 26.65 -38.35 17.02
C GLU A 917 26.19 -37.61 18.28
N HIS A 918 27.01 -36.68 18.79
CA HIS A 918 26.74 -36.00 20.07
C HIS A 918 25.91 -34.73 19.91
N THR A 919 26.05 -33.99 18.80
CA THR A 919 25.33 -32.73 18.58
C THR A 919 24.07 -32.89 17.75
N GLY A 920 23.95 -33.95 16.93
CA GLY A 920 22.84 -34.14 15.99
C GLY A 920 21.45 -34.14 16.66
N GLY A 921 21.33 -34.72 17.86
CA GLY A 921 20.10 -34.68 18.64
C GLY A 921 19.71 -33.29 19.12
N ILE A 922 20.70 -32.51 19.58
CA ILE A 922 20.50 -31.14 20.08
C ILE A 922 20.14 -30.21 18.91
N ILE A 923 20.86 -30.35 17.79
CA ILE A 923 20.65 -29.55 16.57
C ILE A 923 19.25 -29.81 15.99
N THR A 924 18.84 -31.08 15.84
CA THR A 924 17.50 -31.42 15.32
C THR A 924 16.39 -30.88 16.23
N ALA A 925 16.55 -30.97 17.55
CA ALA A 925 15.55 -30.48 18.50
C ALA A 925 15.42 -28.94 18.44
N SER A 926 16.54 -28.24 18.41
CA SER A 926 16.60 -26.77 18.29
C SER A 926 16.00 -26.32 16.95
N GLY A 927 16.42 -26.97 15.85
CA GLY A 927 15.85 -26.73 14.53
C GLY A 927 14.35 -26.99 14.43
N LEU A 928 13.83 -28.02 15.12
CA LEU A 928 12.38 -28.28 15.16
C LEU A 928 11.62 -27.20 15.94
N VAL A 929 12.23 -26.67 17.01
CA VAL A 929 11.67 -25.54 17.78
C VAL A 929 11.60 -24.29 16.91
N THR A 930 12.71 -23.91 16.26
CA THR A 930 12.77 -22.72 15.41
C THR A 930 11.90 -22.87 14.16
N ALA A 931 11.97 -24.01 13.46
CA ALA A 931 11.08 -24.29 12.33
C ALA A 931 9.62 -24.18 12.80
N GLY A 932 9.28 -24.87 13.89
CA GLY A 932 7.94 -24.84 14.47
C GLY A 932 7.44 -23.43 14.81
N ALA A 933 8.27 -22.60 15.42
CA ALA A 933 7.93 -21.22 15.77
C ALA A 933 7.64 -20.35 14.53
N PHE A 934 8.43 -20.47 13.46
CA PHE A 934 8.10 -19.78 12.20
C PHE A 934 6.92 -20.44 11.47
N GLY A 935 6.78 -21.75 11.58
CA GLY A 935 5.71 -22.53 10.95
C GLY A 935 4.33 -22.16 11.47
N THR A 936 4.18 -21.75 12.73
CA THR A 936 2.90 -21.26 13.26
C THR A 936 2.41 -19.99 12.57
N MET A 937 3.30 -19.18 11.97
CA MET A 937 2.89 -18.02 11.14
C MET A 937 2.09 -18.44 9.90
N THR A 938 2.22 -19.69 9.44
CA THR A 938 1.38 -20.26 8.36
C THR A 938 -0.10 -20.32 8.74
N LEU A 939 -0.43 -20.26 10.04
CA LEU A 939 -1.81 -20.20 10.54
C LEU A 939 -2.41 -18.79 10.47
N SER A 940 -1.59 -17.76 10.18
CA SER A 940 -2.06 -16.40 9.97
C SER A 940 -3.10 -16.37 8.87
N ARG A 941 -4.05 -15.45 8.96
CA ARG A 941 -4.97 -15.23 7.83
C ARG A 941 -4.34 -14.41 6.72
N ILE A 942 -3.28 -13.65 6.99
CA ILE A 942 -2.62 -12.75 6.03
C ILE A 942 -1.66 -13.56 5.14
N PRO A 943 -1.92 -13.71 3.82
CA PRO A 943 -1.05 -14.41 2.87
C PRO A 943 0.44 -14.09 2.99
N MET A 944 0.80 -12.81 3.18
CA MET A 944 2.18 -12.39 3.37
C MET A 944 2.87 -13.11 4.55
N LEU A 945 2.19 -13.21 5.70
CA LEU A 945 2.71 -13.91 6.87
C LEU A 945 2.74 -15.44 6.66
N GLN A 946 1.78 -15.98 5.91
CA GLN A 946 1.76 -17.40 5.57
C GLN A 946 2.95 -17.80 4.70
N GLN A 947 3.25 -17.03 3.64
CA GLN A 947 4.37 -17.29 2.75
C GLN A 947 5.71 -17.15 3.49
N LEU A 948 5.87 -16.12 4.34
CA LEU A 948 7.06 -15.95 5.19
C LEU A 948 7.22 -17.12 6.16
N GLY A 949 6.16 -17.47 6.90
CA GLY A 949 6.16 -18.56 7.87
C GLY A 949 6.50 -19.91 7.24
N LEU A 950 5.83 -20.25 6.14
CA LEU A 950 6.04 -21.49 5.41
C LEU A 950 7.45 -21.56 4.83
N GLY A 951 7.93 -20.48 4.22
CA GLY A 951 9.28 -20.41 3.67
C GLY A 951 10.32 -20.68 4.74
N ILE A 952 10.27 -19.95 5.86
CA ILE A 952 11.25 -20.11 6.94
C ILE A 952 11.13 -21.50 7.58
N PHE A 953 9.90 -22.02 7.76
CA PHE A 953 9.67 -23.38 8.25
C PHE A 953 10.38 -24.43 7.39
N ILE A 954 10.19 -24.37 6.06
CA ILE A 954 10.81 -25.32 5.14
C ILE A 954 12.33 -25.16 5.16
N VAL A 955 12.84 -23.92 5.07
CA VAL A 955 14.30 -23.67 5.09
C VAL A 955 14.93 -24.25 6.36
N VAL A 956 14.41 -23.91 7.55
CA VAL A 956 14.99 -24.35 8.83
C VAL A 956 14.87 -25.87 8.99
N LEU A 957 13.75 -26.47 8.57
CA LEU A 957 13.57 -27.91 8.65
C LEU A 957 14.57 -28.67 7.75
N LEU A 958 14.74 -28.23 6.50
CA LEU A 958 15.72 -28.80 5.56
C LEU A 958 17.13 -28.67 6.11
N ASP A 959 17.43 -27.52 6.70
CA ASP A 959 18.75 -27.22 7.20
C ASP A 959 19.11 -28.04 8.47
N ALA A 960 18.20 -28.09 9.44
CA ALA A 960 18.35 -28.85 10.68
C ALA A 960 18.47 -30.37 10.45
N SER A 961 17.80 -30.90 9.42
CA SER A 961 17.70 -32.35 9.18
C SER A 961 18.60 -32.86 8.05
N LEU A 962 18.53 -32.28 6.84
CA LEU A 962 19.24 -32.78 5.68
C LEU A 962 20.64 -32.17 5.57
N ILE A 963 20.74 -30.85 5.67
CA ILE A 963 22.01 -30.16 5.41
C ILE A 963 23.05 -30.50 6.48
N ARG A 964 22.69 -30.37 7.75
CA ARG A 964 23.64 -30.54 8.86
C ARG A 964 24.07 -31.97 9.12
N ILE A 965 23.16 -32.91 8.93
CA ILE A 965 23.42 -34.32 9.22
C ILE A 965 24.14 -34.98 8.04
N TYR A 966 23.84 -34.56 6.79
CA TYR A 966 24.34 -35.21 5.59
C TYR A 966 25.23 -34.30 4.72
N LEU A 967 24.75 -33.13 4.29
CA LEU A 967 25.47 -32.32 3.31
C LEU A 967 26.76 -31.71 3.87
N VAL A 968 26.70 -31.10 5.06
CA VAL A 968 27.85 -30.45 5.71
C VAL A 968 28.97 -31.45 6.01
N PRO A 969 28.71 -32.60 6.66
CA PRO A 969 29.75 -33.60 6.88
C PRO A 969 30.30 -34.20 5.58
N ALA A 970 29.47 -34.36 4.54
CA ALA A 970 29.93 -34.83 3.23
C ALA A 970 30.93 -33.87 2.58
N ILE A 971 30.63 -32.57 2.58
CA ILE A 971 31.53 -31.52 2.05
C ILE A 971 32.82 -31.46 2.89
N MET A 972 32.71 -31.52 4.21
CA MET A 972 33.88 -31.53 5.11
C MET A 972 34.82 -32.70 4.85
N THR A 973 34.27 -33.90 4.63
CA THR A 973 35.06 -35.11 4.34
C THR A 973 35.86 -34.95 3.05
N GLN A 974 35.33 -34.25 2.04
CA GLN A 974 36.01 -34.01 0.76
C GLN A 974 37.06 -32.88 0.83
N MET A 975 36.78 -31.81 1.57
CA MET A 975 37.66 -30.64 1.67
C MET A 975 38.96 -30.91 2.45
N LYS A 976 38.97 -31.89 3.35
CA LYS A 976 40.15 -32.29 4.16
C LYS A 976 40.91 -31.07 4.71
N ARG A 977 42.18 -30.91 4.33
CA ARG A 977 43.09 -29.83 4.76
C ARG A 977 42.56 -28.41 4.51
N LEU A 978 41.67 -28.20 3.53
CA LEU A 978 41.09 -26.89 3.23
C LEU A 978 40.10 -26.41 4.30
N ASN A 979 39.52 -27.32 5.09
CA ASN A 979 38.57 -26.98 6.16
C ASN A 979 39.16 -25.99 7.17
N TRP A 980 40.45 -26.12 7.47
CA TRP A 980 41.12 -25.38 8.53
C TRP A 980 42.17 -24.38 8.02
N TRP A 981 42.11 -24.04 6.73
CA TRP A 981 43.09 -23.16 6.11
C TRP A 981 42.74 -21.67 6.32
N ALA A 982 43.71 -20.92 6.84
CA ALA A 982 43.72 -19.46 6.89
C ALA A 982 45.17 -18.94 6.83
N PRO A 983 45.39 -17.73 6.27
CA PRO A 983 46.73 -17.13 6.21
C PRO A 983 47.19 -16.62 7.58
N GLY A 984 48.47 -16.88 7.90
CA GLY A 984 49.16 -16.27 9.04
C GLY A 984 48.52 -16.55 10.40
N ARG A 985 48.35 -15.50 11.21
CA ARG A 985 47.90 -15.56 12.61
C ARG A 985 46.38 -15.79 12.77
N LEU A 986 45.63 -15.84 11.67
CA LEU A 986 44.18 -16.11 11.68
C LEU A 986 43.85 -17.60 11.88
N ARG A 987 44.81 -18.49 11.63
CA ARG A 987 44.61 -19.94 11.72
C ARG A 987 44.57 -20.40 13.17
N ARG A 988 43.43 -20.98 13.59
CA ARG A 988 43.20 -21.47 14.97
C ARG A 988 43.48 -22.96 15.20
N VAL A 989 43.76 -23.75 14.15
CA VAL A 989 44.05 -25.19 14.27
C VAL A 989 45.53 -25.48 13.98
N PRO A 990 46.27 -26.13 14.90
CA PRO A 990 47.69 -26.43 14.74
C PRO A 990 47.95 -27.43 13.60
N VAL A 991 49.05 -27.22 12.86
CA VAL A 991 49.48 -28.09 11.75
C VAL A 991 50.14 -29.35 12.32
N ARG A 992 49.67 -30.55 11.92
CA ARG A 992 50.31 -31.80 12.36
C ARG A 992 51.71 -31.95 11.76
N PRO A 993 52.67 -32.58 12.47
CA PRO A 993 54.04 -32.81 11.98
C PRO A 993 54.09 -33.66 10.71
N GLU A 994 53.22 -34.67 10.61
CA GLU A 994 53.02 -35.56 9.46
C GLU A 994 52.56 -34.82 8.19
N ASP A 995 51.92 -33.65 8.35
CA ASP A 995 51.54 -32.77 7.23
C ASP A 995 52.68 -31.86 6.75
N ARG A 996 53.83 -31.81 7.46
CA ARG A 996 55.03 -31.04 7.04
C ARG A 996 55.88 -31.76 5.98
N LEU A 997 55.68 -33.06 5.78
CA LEU A 997 56.51 -33.92 4.92
C LEU A 997 56.10 -33.92 3.44
N ILE A 998 55.01 -33.24 3.09
CA ILE A 998 54.53 -33.09 1.71
C ILE A 998 54.85 -31.65 1.28
N PRO A 999 55.49 -31.41 0.11
CA PRO A 999 55.98 -30.08 -0.24
C PRO A 999 54.85 -29.05 -0.22
N GLY A 1000 55.17 -27.86 0.29
CA GLY A 1000 54.24 -26.74 0.37
C GLY A 1000 53.58 -26.51 -0.98
N ILE A 1001 52.27 -26.33 -0.96
CA ILE A 1001 51.47 -25.99 -2.15
C ILE A 1001 52.17 -24.81 -2.84
N PRO A 1002 52.65 -24.96 -4.10
CA PRO A 1002 53.40 -23.90 -4.76
C PRO A 1002 52.48 -22.70 -4.99
N LEU A 1003 52.70 -21.63 -4.21
CA LEU A 1003 51.94 -20.39 -4.28
C LEU A 1003 52.00 -19.73 -5.67
N LYS A 1004 53.06 -19.99 -6.44
CA LYS A 1004 53.33 -19.31 -7.72
C LYS A 1004 52.39 -19.74 -8.85
N THR A 1005 51.92 -20.98 -8.88
CA THR A 1005 50.96 -21.45 -9.89
C THR A 1005 49.51 -21.25 -9.46
N LYS A 1006 49.25 -21.13 -8.15
CA LYS A 1006 47.90 -20.83 -7.62
C LYS A 1006 47.56 -19.34 -7.61
N LEU A 1007 48.53 -18.43 -7.57
CA LEU A 1007 48.23 -17.03 -7.81
C LEU A 1007 47.83 -16.79 -9.27
N ALA A 1008 48.32 -17.54 -10.25
CA ALA A 1008 47.84 -17.40 -11.63
C ALA A 1008 46.35 -17.75 -11.77
N ILE A 1009 45.90 -18.83 -11.12
CA ILE A 1009 44.49 -19.27 -11.19
C ILE A 1009 43.60 -18.44 -10.24
N SER A 1010 44.09 -18.00 -9.07
CA SER A 1010 43.34 -17.11 -8.18
C SER A 1010 43.29 -15.68 -8.71
N LEU A 1011 44.31 -15.24 -9.44
CA LEU A 1011 44.38 -13.92 -10.06
C LEU A 1011 43.65 -13.95 -11.40
N GLU A 1012 43.59 -15.07 -12.13
CA GLU A 1012 42.67 -15.25 -13.27
C GLU A 1012 41.21 -15.33 -12.82
N THR A 1013 40.91 -15.95 -11.68
CA THR A 1013 39.54 -15.93 -11.12
C THR A 1013 39.18 -14.62 -10.44
N LEU A 1014 40.13 -13.92 -9.80
CA LEU A 1014 39.93 -12.54 -9.33
C LEU A 1014 39.91 -11.53 -10.48
N VAL A 1015 40.65 -11.75 -11.57
CA VAL A 1015 40.63 -10.95 -12.80
C VAL A 1015 39.40 -11.30 -13.62
N LEU A 1016 38.86 -12.51 -13.60
CA LEU A 1016 37.53 -12.84 -14.14
C LEU A 1016 36.43 -12.25 -13.26
N LEU A 1017 36.51 -12.31 -11.93
CA LEU A 1017 35.59 -11.62 -11.02
C LEU A 1017 35.69 -10.09 -11.15
N ALA A 1018 36.88 -9.55 -11.42
CA ALA A 1018 37.11 -8.13 -11.64
C ALA A 1018 36.84 -7.68 -13.08
N LEU A 1019 36.94 -8.55 -14.10
CA LEU A 1019 36.53 -8.29 -15.49
C LEU A 1019 35.03 -8.49 -15.67
N VAL A 1020 34.41 -9.37 -14.90
CA VAL A 1020 32.95 -9.51 -14.80
C VAL A 1020 32.40 -8.37 -13.94
N GLY A 1021 33.08 -7.99 -12.85
CA GLY A 1021 32.77 -6.79 -12.07
C GLY A 1021 32.99 -5.48 -12.83
N ALA A 1022 34.07 -5.39 -13.63
CA ALA A 1022 34.34 -4.25 -14.51
C ALA A 1022 33.44 -4.26 -15.74
N GLY A 1023 33.11 -5.41 -16.31
CA GLY A 1023 32.11 -5.56 -17.36
C GLY A 1023 30.69 -5.22 -16.87
N TYR A 1024 30.40 -5.46 -15.59
CA TYR A 1024 29.17 -5.03 -14.91
C TYR A 1024 29.18 -3.51 -14.61
N LEU A 1025 30.32 -2.94 -14.22
CA LEU A 1025 30.51 -1.50 -14.07
C LEU A 1025 30.48 -0.77 -15.43
N ASP A 1026 30.99 -1.36 -16.50
CA ASP A 1026 30.95 -0.84 -17.88
C ASP A 1026 29.54 -1.02 -18.49
N TYR A 1027 28.84 -2.12 -18.16
CA TYR A 1027 27.41 -2.32 -18.46
C TYR A 1027 26.49 -1.27 -17.81
N THR A 1028 26.84 -0.81 -16.60
CA THR A 1028 26.07 0.23 -15.89
C THR A 1028 26.45 1.66 -16.29
N THR A 1029 27.57 1.88 -16.98
CA THR A 1029 28.08 3.24 -17.28
C THR A 1029 28.21 3.58 -18.77
N ASN A 1030 28.18 2.61 -19.68
CA ASN A 1030 28.51 2.82 -21.10
C ASN A 1030 27.28 2.83 -22.04
N LEU A 1031 26.91 4.03 -22.51
CA LEU A 1031 25.74 4.31 -23.38
C LEU A 1031 25.74 3.55 -24.73
N TRP A 1032 26.91 3.16 -25.24
CA TRP A 1032 27.02 2.48 -26.55
C TRP A 1032 26.59 1.01 -26.48
N VAL A 1033 26.92 0.30 -25.39
CA VAL A 1033 26.59 -1.12 -25.17
C VAL A 1033 25.08 -1.32 -24.90
N GLN A 1034 24.45 -0.38 -24.19
CA GLN A 1034 22.98 -0.38 -24.01
C GLN A 1034 22.23 -0.24 -25.34
N SER A 1035 22.76 0.52 -26.29
CA SER A 1035 22.08 0.77 -27.58
C SER A 1035 22.01 -0.47 -28.49
N HIS A 1036 23.00 -1.36 -28.44
CA HIS A 1036 23.10 -2.53 -29.33
C HIS A 1036 22.40 -3.79 -28.77
N LEU A 1037 22.15 -3.86 -27.46
CA LEU A 1037 21.45 -4.99 -26.83
C LEU A 1037 19.94 -4.74 -26.61
N ASN A 1038 19.47 -3.50 -26.83
CA ASN A 1038 18.07 -3.10 -26.65
C ASN A 1038 17.09 -3.64 -27.70
N GLN A 1039 17.52 -4.41 -28.70
CA GLN A 1039 16.62 -5.01 -29.69
C GLN A 1039 16.14 -6.43 -29.36
N LEU A 1040 16.67 -7.11 -28.33
CA LEU A 1040 16.31 -8.53 -28.09
C LEU A 1040 15.76 -8.90 -26.71
N THR A 1041 16.02 -8.20 -25.61
CA THR A 1041 15.52 -8.68 -24.30
C THR A 1041 15.49 -7.56 -23.25
N GLN A 1042 14.37 -6.82 -23.16
CA GLN A 1042 14.18 -5.78 -22.12
C GLN A 1042 13.27 -6.18 -20.95
N THR A 1043 12.81 -7.43 -20.88
CA THR A 1043 11.99 -7.92 -19.75
C THR A 1043 12.57 -9.16 -19.06
N ALA A 1044 13.60 -9.79 -19.64
CA ALA A 1044 14.21 -11.00 -19.08
C ALA A 1044 15.47 -10.72 -18.26
N LEU A 1045 16.22 -9.64 -18.50
CA LEU A 1045 17.50 -9.41 -17.83
C LEU A 1045 17.42 -8.64 -16.50
N GLU A 1046 16.40 -7.81 -16.28
CA GLU A 1046 16.30 -7.06 -15.01
C GLU A 1046 15.88 -7.94 -13.83
N THR A 1047 15.15 -9.03 -14.08
CA THR A 1047 14.71 -10.03 -13.09
C THR A 1047 15.74 -11.14 -12.80
N ILE A 1048 16.75 -11.33 -13.65
CA ILE A 1048 17.66 -12.50 -13.59
C ILE A 1048 19.01 -12.22 -12.86
N ASN A 1049 19.41 -10.97 -12.65
CA ASN A 1049 20.84 -10.66 -12.65
C ASN A 1049 21.64 -10.79 -11.33
N ALA A 1050 21.05 -10.94 -10.15
CA ALA A 1050 21.82 -11.03 -8.90
C ALA A 1050 21.76 -12.41 -8.24
N PHE A 1051 20.55 -12.95 -8.01
CA PHE A 1051 20.35 -14.23 -7.34
C PHE A 1051 20.68 -15.41 -8.27
N GLY A 1052 20.24 -15.33 -9.52
CA GLY A 1052 20.61 -16.27 -10.59
C GLY A 1052 22.11 -16.32 -10.81
N ALA A 1053 22.76 -15.15 -10.82
CA ALA A 1053 24.22 -15.07 -10.95
C ALA A 1053 24.95 -15.65 -9.74
N LEU A 1054 24.49 -15.41 -8.49
CA LEU A 1054 25.08 -16.01 -7.28
C LEU A 1054 24.91 -17.52 -7.23
N ILE A 1055 23.74 -18.03 -7.63
CA ILE A 1055 23.50 -19.47 -7.68
C ILE A 1055 24.24 -20.11 -8.86
N LEU A 1056 24.25 -19.50 -10.05
CA LEU A 1056 25.05 -19.97 -11.19
C LEU A 1056 26.54 -19.90 -10.90
N LEU A 1057 27.04 -18.86 -10.20
CA LEU A 1057 28.43 -18.76 -9.75
C LEU A 1057 28.76 -19.87 -8.76
N SER A 1058 27.84 -20.20 -7.85
CA SER A 1058 28.06 -21.25 -6.87
C SER A 1058 27.95 -22.66 -7.44
N VAL A 1059 27.03 -22.89 -8.40
CA VAL A 1059 26.92 -24.11 -9.20
C VAL A 1059 28.14 -24.26 -10.13
N SER A 1060 28.62 -23.18 -10.75
CA SER A 1060 29.81 -23.18 -11.60
C SER A 1060 31.10 -23.38 -10.78
N PHE A 1061 31.17 -22.81 -9.58
CA PHE A 1061 32.25 -23.05 -8.62
C PHE A 1061 32.29 -24.55 -8.23
N LEU A 1062 31.14 -25.19 -8.04
CA LEU A 1062 31.06 -26.63 -7.76
C LEU A 1062 31.38 -27.50 -8.97
N ALA A 1063 30.93 -27.14 -10.16
CA ALA A 1063 31.28 -27.84 -11.40
C ALA A 1063 32.80 -27.76 -11.66
N ALA A 1064 33.39 -26.58 -11.50
CA ALA A 1064 34.83 -26.37 -11.58
C ALA A 1064 35.56 -27.15 -10.47
N PHE A 1065 35.03 -27.15 -9.25
CA PHE A 1065 35.60 -27.90 -8.12
C PHE A 1065 35.61 -29.42 -8.39
N PHE A 1066 34.54 -29.97 -8.97
CA PHE A 1066 34.46 -31.41 -9.29
C PHE A 1066 35.36 -31.81 -10.45
N LEU A 1067 35.45 -30.99 -11.50
CA LEU A 1067 36.39 -31.22 -12.60
C LEU A 1067 37.84 -31.23 -12.11
N LEU A 1068 38.19 -30.32 -11.19
CA LEU A 1068 39.51 -30.24 -10.57
C LEU A 1068 39.79 -31.43 -9.63
N LEU A 1069 38.74 -32.00 -9.02
CA LEU A 1069 38.83 -33.18 -8.16
C LEU A 1069 39.00 -34.47 -8.96
N ASP A 1070 38.41 -34.56 -10.16
CA ASP A 1070 38.60 -35.69 -11.09
C ASP A 1070 40.02 -35.70 -11.70
N GLU A 1071 40.58 -34.54 -12.01
CA GLU A 1071 41.95 -34.41 -12.52
C GLU A 1071 43.02 -34.78 -11.45
N LEU A 1072 42.71 -34.51 -10.18
CA LEU A 1072 43.52 -34.94 -9.02
C LEU A 1072 43.39 -36.44 -8.68
N VAL A 1073 42.30 -37.09 -9.10
CA VAL A 1073 42.09 -38.54 -8.91
C VAL A 1073 42.65 -39.34 -10.09
N ALA A 1074 42.58 -38.80 -11.31
CA ALA A 1074 43.16 -39.42 -12.51
C ALA A 1074 44.69 -39.50 -12.49
N SER A 1075 45.37 -38.62 -11.74
CA SER A 1075 46.83 -38.57 -11.63
C SER A 1075 47.46 -39.56 -10.62
N ASN A 1076 46.67 -40.46 -10.01
CA ASN A 1076 47.14 -41.42 -9.01
C ASN A 1076 46.70 -42.88 -9.27
N THR A 1077 47.07 -43.44 -10.43
CA THR A 1077 47.12 -44.90 -10.62
C THR A 1077 48.57 -45.41 -10.53
N PRO A 1078 48.93 -46.30 -9.58
CA PRO A 1078 50.28 -46.85 -9.53
C PRO A 1078 50.45 -48.03 -10.51
N ALA A 1079 51.58 -48.07 -11.22
CA ALA A 1079 52.02 -49.24 -11.97
C ALA A 1079 52.34 -50.41 -11.02
N ARG A 1080 51.88 -51.63 -11.36
CA ARG A 1080 52.18 -52.88 -10.62
C ARG A 1080 53.68 -53.21 -10.65
N PRO A 1081 54.28 -53.76 -9.58
CA PRO A 1081 55.62 -54.35 -9.65
C PRO A 1081 55.55 -55.83 -10.07
N VAL A 1082 56.40 -56.21 -11.03
CA VAL A 1082 56.67 -57.61 -11.40
C VAL A 1082 57.87 -58.12 -10.58
N SER A 1083 57.73 -59.36 -10.11
CA SER A 1083 58.64 -60.17 -9.29
C SER A 1083 60.09 -60.27 -9.81
N SER A 1084 61.04 -60.34 -8.88
CA SER A 1084 62.38 -60.91 -9.10
C SER A 1084 62.50 -62.30 -8.44
N PRO A 1085 63.00 -63.34 -9.13
CA PRO A 1085 63.54 -64.53 -8.48
C PRO A 1085 65.07 -64.45 -8.37
N SER A 1086 65.58 -65.02 -7.29
CA SER A 1086 67.01 -65.19 -6.99
C SER A 1086 67.70 -66.15 -7.95
N THR A 1087 68.96 -65.86 -8.32
CA THR A 1087 69.98 -66.89 -8.54
C THR A 1087 71.38 -66.32 -8.31
N THR A 1088 72.20 -67.16 -7.68
CA THR A 1088 73.60 -67.00 -7.29
C THR A 1088 74.59 -67.28 -8.44
N VAL A 1089 75.70 -66.54 -8.42
CA VAL A 1089 77.09 -66.94 -8.74
C VAL A 1089 77.59 -66.95 -10.21
N GLU A 1090 78.82 -66.41 -10.34
CA GLU A 1090 79.90 -66.61 -11.34
C GLU A 1090 80.11 -65.67 -12.55
N GLY A 1091 81.24 -64.96 -12.53
CA GLY A 1091 82.30 -65.02 -13.57
C GLY A 1091 82.23 -64.12 -14.81
N PRO A 1092 83.37 -63.74 -15.44
CA PRO A 1092 83.53 -62.44 -16.12
C PRO A 1092 83.77 -62.50 -17.66
N SER A 1093 83.76 -61.31 -18.28
CA SER A 1093 84.59 -60.86 -19.43
C SER A 1093 84.00 -60.70 -20.85
N SER A 1094 84.48 -59.59 -21.47
CA SER A 1094 84.73 -59.33 -22.91
C SER A 1094 83.55 -58.87 -23.81
N LYS A 1095 83.66 -57.67 -24.41
CA LYS A 1095 83.96 -57.39 -25.86
C LYS A 1095 82.75 -57.67 -26.77
N ALA A 1096 82.36 -56.87 -27.77
CA ALA A 1096 82.91 -55.71 -28.45
C ALA A 1096 81.84 -55.10 -29.38
N GLN A 1097 82.02 -53.82 -29.74
CA GLN A 1097 81.93 -53.23 -31.09
C GLN A 1097 80.60 -53.20 -31.87
N VAL A 1098 80.10 -51.98 -32.17
CA VAL A 1098 80.09 -51.29 -33.50
C VAL A 1098 78.67 -51.35 -34.08
N SER A 1099 78.00 -50.30 -34.56
CA SER A 1099 78.41 -49.16 -35.40
C SER A 1099 77.48 -47.94 -35.25
N ASN A 1100 78.09 -46.75 -35.25
CA ASN A 1100 77.55 -45.40 -35.55
C ASN A 1100 77.38 -45.23 -37.09
N PRO A 1101 77.09 -44.04 -37.69
CA PRO A 1101 76.56 -42.74 -37.22
C PRO A 1101 75.55 -42.05 -38.21
N THR A 1102 75.04 -40.86 -37.82
CA THR A 1102 75.06 -39.58 -38.60
C THR A 1102 74.47 -38.47 -37.69
N THR A 1103 75.24 -37.63 -36.99
CA THR A 1103 75.74 -36.26 -37.35
C THR A 1103 74.64 -35.28 -37.84
N GLY A 1104 74.51 -34.03 -37.36
CA GLY A 1104 75.38 -33.23 -36.51
C GLY A 1104 74.76 -31.84 -36.22
N GLN A 1105 75.32 -31.20 -35.20
CA GLN A 1105 75.00 -29.88 -34.64
C GLN A 1105 75.31 -28.72 -35.61
N ASN A 1106 74.70 -27.54 -35.42
CA ASN A 1106 75.37 -26.45 -34.70
C ASN A 1106 74.56 -25.15 -34.60
N GLU A 1107 74.89 -24.44 -33.52
CA GLU A 1107 74.44 -23.14 -33.05
C GLU A 1107 74.86 -21.97 -33.95
N SER A 1108 74.17 -20.82 -33.76
CA SER A 1108 74.74 -19.54 -33.28
C SER A 1108 74.38 -18.27 -34.09
N HIS A 1109 74.28 -17.17 -33.31
CA HIS A 1109 74.53 -15.76 -33.64
C HIS A 1109 73.37 -14.74 -33.89
N THR A 1110 73.01 -14.05 -32.79
CA THR A 1110 73.09 -12.58 -32.53
C THR A 1110 72.19 -11.51 -33.21
N SER A 1111 71.84 -10.51 -32.36
CA SER A 1111 71.48 -9.08 -32.58
C SER A 1111 69.98 -8.73 -32.84
N ARG A 1112 69.41 -7.57 -32.46
CA ARG A 1112 69.49 -6.57 -31.35
C ARG A 1112 68.32 -5.56 -31.58
N TYR A 1113 68.02 -4.68 -30.60
CA TYR A 1113 67.08 -3.52 -30.55
C TYR A 1113 65.64 -3.82 -30.05
N VAL A 1114 65.20 -3.46 -28.82
CA VAL A 1114 65.02 -2.15 -28.09
C VAL A 1114 63.84 -1.34 -28.68
N ILE A 1115 62.75 -1.01 -27.95
CA ILE A 1115 62.43 0.23 -27.20
C ILE A 1115 61.11 -0.01 -26.40
N THR A 1116 61.16 -0.17 -25.06
CA THR A 1116 60.74 0.70 -23.92
C THR A 1116 59.23 0.92 -23.60
N LYS A 1117 58.90 0.52 -22.35
CA LYS A 1117 57.99 1.10 -21.34
C LYS A 1117 57.58 2.59 -21.51
N ASP A 1118 56.31 2.92 -21.25
CA ASP A 1118 55.80 3.45 -19.97
C ASP A 1118 54.27 3.65 -19.99
N SER A 1119 53.70 3.80 -18.77
CA SER A 1119 52.30 3.97 -18.32
C SER A 1119 51.43 2.72 -18.20
#